data_AF-A0A969J1U7-F1
#
_entry.id   AF-A0A969J1U7-F1
#
_cell.length_a   1.000
_cell.length_b   1.000
_cell.length_c   1.000
_cell.angle_alpha   90.00
_cell.angle_beta   90.00
_cell.angle_gamma   90.00
#
_symmetry.space_group_name_H-M   'P 1'
#
loop_
_entity.id
_entity.type
_entity.pdbx_description
1 polymer ?
#
loop_
_entity_poly.entity_id
_entity_poly.type
_entity_poly.pdbx_seq_one_letter_code
_entity_poly.pdbx_strand_id
1 'polypeptide(L)'
;MNGNNIRGSNRNDFIQGNDRDEKLLAGRGNDVLVGGAGNDQAYGDEGNDFFLGTDGGNDQSFGGEGNDFFRLGDGNDTVYGDSGNDIILASGGNDLIDGGSGFNLVFGGEGSDRFVLQSGGIIDIQDFQLGQDRLVLADGLTFDQLKIVPALFGTSSTIQIAATGEPIATLLLIPPDQLNEIHFVSFNDAIRGGDRSTRFAISAPSNTPVNLIQNMMNNQSSALEISVFSEPAIPLAETGARSGVFIFKLSQPAPTGGVVINFQAGDTDPETTSRDVNIGTAGTTNIDNFNIRPIPGFISTVTIAEGATEARLVVTPFEDGLVEGDETISIELLSRADYHVSLANNIATLTIIDDVAISGTDNNDVLDGTHTADVIEGLAGDDVINGNGGNDIIDSGFDEDIVNGGNGDDQIAGGGFLNGDRGNDSIQAGDGNNVINGGDGRDTIVGGSGADFINGDGGSDWVQGGEGTELILGGNGDDVLLGETGMDVLLGGNGDDVLSGGADANELTGGAGRDRFLIGPNNGITSITDFQNRRDRLVLEQGLTVDLLQIAQVGNDTFVSLAGQQQPFAILIGVQARSITETDFVVTLPPPTFSNLVVFGDSLSDTGNFFSATGGIFPPSPPSFNGRLSNGPLWVDFIAPKLGLTRDEVSNFAFLGALSGRENLSDALIPIANFPGLLDQIDTFAATTGANGADPDALYVVWAGSNDFLNLSDPQAVPTAIADAVTNLATSIATLANLGAEKIIVPNASDLGTLPFSIESGTTTQATLVSSAFNQALDQTLDQLEQTLGIDVISVDAFGFSQRIANAPEEFGFTNNTDPLIGQSGSVNPDEFVFFDEAHPTTRVHELFVDVVLTALKDAGYSVHQDWDYSLGSLNISHTQSTAPFTDEKTLAWIIDDLRPNLQIL
;
A
#
# COMPACT_ATOMS: atom_id res chain seq x y z
N MET A 1 -8.00 27.71 -44.02
CA MET A 1 -8.25 26.31 -44.43
C MET A 1 -8.07 26.19 -45.94
N ASN A 2 -6.82 26.03 -46.39
CA ASN A 2 -6.42 25.65 -47.76
C ASN A 2 -4.90 25.32 -47.76
N GLY A 3 -4.45 24.57 -46.76
CA GLY A 3 -3.07 24.11 -46.66
C GLY A 3 -2.97 23.07 -45.55
N ASN A 4 -2.23 22.00 -45.83
CA ASN A 4 -1.97 20.83 -44.97
C ASN A 4 -1.06 21.18 -43.77
N ASN A 5 -1.07 22.44 -43.30
CA ASN A 5 -0.20 22.90 -42.24
C ASN A 5 -1.02 23.75 -41.26
N ILE A 6 -1.09 23.31 -40.00
CA ILE A 6 -1.66 24.04 -38.87
C ILE A 6 -0.49 24.59 -38.05
N ARG A 7 -0.59 25.85 -37.63
CA ARG A 7 0.48 26.56 -36.89
C ARG A 7 -0.11 27.23 -35.65
N GLY A 8 0.46 26.93 -34.49
CA GLY A 8 0.26 27.65 -33.25
C GLY A 8 1.06 28.95 -33.19
N SER A 9 1.18 29.46 -31.98
CA SER A 9 1.76 30.74 -31.60
C SER A 9 3.02 30.51 -30.76
N ASN A 10 3.29 31.39 -29.80
CA ASN A 10 4.40 31.23 -28.85
C ASN A 10 3.84 31.20 -27.41
N ARG A 11 2.67 30.59 -27.25
CA ARG A 11 1.94 30.43 -26.00
C ARG A 11 1.36 29.01 -26.03
N ASN A 12 0.99 28.50 -24.87
CA ASN A 12 0.24 27.25 -24.75
C ASN A 12 -0.98 27.26 -25.68
N ASP A 13 -0.94 26.42 -26.71
CA ASP A 13 -1.86 26.33 -27.82
C ASP A 13 -2.46 24.90 -27.88
N PHE A 14 -3.75 24.82 -28.21
CA PHE A 14 -4.41 23.56 -28.54
C PHE A 14 -4.57 23.47 -30.06
N ILE A 15 -3.92 22.48 -30.66
CA ILE A 15 -3.86 22.27 -32.11
C ILE A 15 -4.50 20.93 -32.46
N GLN A 16 -5.58 20.98 -33.25
CA GLN A 16 -6.29 19.79 -33.70
C GLN A 16 -6.29 19.68 -35.23
N GLY A 17 -5.78 18.56 -35.73
CA GLY A 17 -5.86 18.11 -37.12
C GLY A 17 -7.22 17.50 -37.48
N ASN A 18 -7.32 16.91 -38.67
CA ASN A 18 -8.48 16.11 -39.10
C ASN A 18 -8.00 14.78 -39.68
N ASP A 19 -8.90 13.98 -40.23
CA ASP A 19 -8.59 12.63 -40.77
C ASP A 19 -7.75 12.64 -42.08
N ARG A 20 -6.88 13.63 -42.30
CA ARG A 20 -6.00 13.77 -43.46
C ARG A 20 -4.56 13.91 -43.00
N ASP A 21 -3.62 13.63 -43.89
CA ASP A 21 -2.20 13.84 -43.63
C ASP A 21 -1.86 15.35 -43.48
N GLU A 22 -1.62 15.76 -42.24
CA GLU A 22 -1.35 17.12 -41.79
C GLU A 22 0.09 17.32 -41.32
N LYS A 23 0.48 18.60 -41.26
CA LYS A 23 1.65 19.05 -40.49
C LYS A 23 1.22 20.02 -39.41
N LEU A 24 1.33 19.62 -38.15
CA LEU A 24 1.06 20.42 -36.96
C LEU A 24 2.37 21.05 -36.48
N LEU A 25 2.34 22.33 -36.15
CA LEU A 25 3.51 23.09 -35.70
C LEU A 25 3.07 23.90 -34.48
N ALA A 26 3.48 23.49 -33.28
CA ALA A 26 3.04 24.08 -32.01
C ALA A 26 3.64 25.46 -31.79
N GLY A 27 4.96 25.54 -31.66
CA GLY A 27 5.72 26.77 -31.74
C GLY A 27 6.54 27.03 -30.48
N ARG A 28 5.97 27.64 -29.45
CA ARG A 28 6.64 27.74 -28.14
C ARG A 28 5.57 27.73 -27.07
N GLY A 29 5.88 27.21 -25.88
CA GLY A 29 4.92 27.06 -24.80
C GLY A 29 4.52 25.60 -24.66
N ASN A 30 3.73 25.28 -23.64
CA ASN A 30 3.29 23.91 -23.40
C ASN A 30 2.02 23.68 -24.20
N ASP A 31 2.14 23.00 -25.34
CA ASP A 31 1.12 22.88 -26.36
C ASP A 31 0.49 21.48 -26.36
N VAL A 32 -0.74 21.38 -26.87
CA VAL A 32 -1.44 20.09 -27.07
C VAL A 32 -1.68 19.89 -28.56
N LEU A 33 -1.15 18.82 -29.13
CA LEU A 33 -1.20 18.49 -30.55
C LEU A 33 -2.00 17.21 -30.77
N VAL A 34 -3.10 17.31 -31.50
CA VAL A 34 -3.96 16.17 -31.87
C VAL A 34 -3.92 15.94 -33.38
N GLY A 35 -3.33 14.83 -33.84
CA GLY A 35 -3.15 14.51 -35.27
C GLY A 35 -4.46 14.28 -36.01
N GLY A 36 -5.29 13.37 -35.50
CA GLY A 36 -6.40 12.78 -36.24
C GLY A 36 -6.00 11.40 -36.79
N ALA A 37 -6.78 10.84 -37.71
CA ALA A 37 -6.53 9.49 -38.27
C ALA A 37 -5.62 9.49 -39.52
N GLY A 38 -4.99 10.62 -39.83
CA GLY A 38 -4.08 10.78 -40.98
C GLY A 38 -2.72 10.13 -40.75
N ASN A 39 -1.78 10.28 -41.69
CA ASN A 39 -0.35 10.11 -41.38
C ASN A 39 0.23 11.50 -41.18
N ASP A 40 0.25 11.93 -39.93
CA ASP A 40 0.49 13.30 -39.52
C ASP A 40 1.95 13.54 -39.16
N GLN A 41 2.38 14.80 -39.25
CA GLN A 41 3.66 15.24 -38.71
C GLN A 41 3.43 16.32 -37.66
N ALA A 42 3.75 16.03 -36.41
CA ALA A 42 3.58 16.95 -35.30
C ALA A 42 4.95 17.41 -34.77
N TYR A 43 5.06 18.70 -34.45
CA TYR A 43 6.29 19.32 -33.96
C TYR A 43 5.92 20.22 -32.78
N GLY A 44 6.46 19.92 -31.59
CA GLY A 44 6.25 20.65 -30.34
C GLY A 44 7.06 21.95 -30.30
N ASP A 45 8.34 21.86 -30.68
CA ASP A 45 9.33 22.93 -30.69
C ASP A 45 9.92 23.24 -29.28
N GLU A 46 9.54 24.32 -28.57
CA GLU A 46 10.07 24.62 -27.21
C GLU A 46 8.92 24.61 -26.18
N GLY A 47 8.99 23.79 -25.14
CA GLY A 47 7.96 23.66 -24.10
C GLY A 47 7.72 22.20 -23.74
N ASN A 48 6.93 21.94 -22.69
CA ASN A 48 6.47 20.59 -22.39
C ASN A 48 5.19 20.35 -23.19
N ASP A 49 5.26 19.58 -24.26
CA ASP A 49 4.19 19.41 -25.23
C ASP A 49 3.51 18.05 -25.09
N PHE A 50 2.22 17.99 -25.44
CA PHE A 50 1.38 16.79 -25.34
C PHE A 50 0.88 16.36 -26.72
N PHE A 51 1.26 15.18 -27.17
CA PHE A 51 0.90 14.63 -28.48
C PHE A 51 -0.14 13.52 -28.34
N LEU A 52 -1.25 13.67 -29.07
CA LEU A 52 -2.37 12.73 -29.16
C LEU A 52 -2.59 12.28 -30.61
N GLY A 53 -2.23 11.04 -30.89
CA GLY A 53 -2.68 10.28 -32.05
C GLY A 53 -4.10 9.73 -31.84
N THR A 54 -4.77 9.39 -32.94
CA THR A 54 -6.08 8.71 -32.92
C THR A 54 -6.01 7.43 -33.76
N ASP A 55 -6.95 6.51 -33.61
CA ASP A 55 -6.91 5.20 -34.27
C ASP A 55 -6.74 5.29 -35.82
N GLY A 56 -5.57 4.89 -36.34
CA GLY A 56 -5.38 4.49 -37.75
C GLY A 56 -4.33 5.20 -38.62
N GLY A 57 -3.30 5.84 -38.04
CA GLY A 57 -2.25 6.62 -38.71
C GLY A 57 -0.90 5.91 -38.90
N ASN A 58 0.11 6.59 -39.42
CA ASN A 58 1.54 6.25 -39.25
C ASN A 58 2.24 7.60 -39.09
N ASP A 59 2.24 8.07 -37.86
CA ASP A 59 2.48 9.44 -37.51
C ASP A 59 3.96 9.67 -37.20
N GLN A 60 4.37 10.92 -37.34
CA GLN A 60 5.73 11.36 -37.04
C GLN A 60 5.69 12.53 -36.06
N SER A 61 6.12 12.29 -34.83
CA SER A 61 6.10 13.28 -33.76
C SER A 61 7.51 13.67 -33.34
N PHE A 62 7.72 14.97 -33.15
CA PHE A 62 8.97 15.57 -32.70
C PHE A 62 8.65 16.47 -31.51
N GLY A 63 9.17 16.13 -30.33
CA GLY A 63 8.96 16.86 -29.08
C GLY A 63 9.64 18.22 -29.14
N GLY A 64 10.96 18.20 -28.98
CA GLY A 64 11.81 19.36 -29.16
C GLY A 64 12.62 19.64 -27.91
N GLU A 65 12.55 20.86 -27.38
CA GLU A 65 13.13 21.19 -26.08
C GLU A 65 12.03 21.20 -25.00
N GLY A 66 12.11 20.30 -24.02
CA GLY A 66 11.15 20.21 -22.91
C GLY A 66 10.87 18.76 -22.54
N ASN A 67 10.11 18.55 -21.46
CA ASN A 67 9.66 17.20 -21.09
C ASN A 67 8.32 16.96 -21.78
N ASP A 68 8.34 16.16 -22.84
CA ASP A 68 7.21 15.96 -23.73
C ASP A 68 6.48 14.65 -23.44
N PHE A 69 5.18 14.64 -23.70
CA PHE A 69 4.34 13.45 -23.58
C PHE A 69 3.80 13.04 -24.94
N PHE A 70 3.97 11.77 -25.29
CA PHE A 70 3.48 11.21 -26.55
C PHE A 70 2.52 10.05 -26.33
N ARG A 71 1.36 10.10 -26.97
CA ARG A 71 0.46 8.96 -27.16
C ARG A 71 0.08 8.85 -28.62
N LEU A 72 0.60 7.87 -29.34
CA LEU A 72 0.56 7.85 -30.82
C LEU A 72 -0.63 7.09 -31.43
N GLY A 73 -1.36 6.30 -30.63
CA GLY A 73 -2.55 5.57 -31.09
C GLY A 73 -2.22 4.30 -31.89
N ASP A 74 -3.16 3.81 -32.71
CA ASP A 74 -2.89 2.68 -33.60
C ASP A 74 -2.17 3.15 -34.89
N GLY A 75 -1.02 2.56 -35.23
CA GLY A 75 -0.18 2.98 -36.35
C GLY A 75 1.21 2.35 -36.35
N ASN A 76 2.01 2.53 -37.41
CA ASN A 76 3.47 2.30 -37.28
C ASN A 76 4.13 3.67 -37.21
N ASP A 77 4.24 4.17 -36.00
CA ASP A 77 4.57 5.54 -35.72
C ASP A 77 6.07 5.73 -35.52
N THR A 78 6.49 6.98 -35.62
CA THR A 78 7.87 7.37 -35.38
C THR A 78 7.91 8.57 -34.47
N VAL A 79 8.58 8.43 -33.33
CA VAL A 79 8.68 9.49 -32.32
C VAL A 79 10.12 9.82 -32.03
N TYR A 80 10.37 11.12 -31.93
CA TYR A 80 11.60 11.73 -31.49
C TYR A 80 11.28 12.63 -30.30
N GLY A 81 11.69 12.22 -29.10
CA GLY A 81 11.62 13.06 -27.89
C GLY A 81 12.53 14.29 -27.97
N ASP A 82 13.64 14.16 -28.69
CA ASP A 82 14.68 15.18 -28.86
C ASP A 82 15.40 15.52 -27.54
N SER A 83 15.00 16.53 -26.76
CA SER A 83 15.72 16.91 -25.55
C SER A 83 14.81 17.20 -24.37
N GLY A 84 15.00 16.41 -23.31
CA GLY A 84 14.23 16.49 -22.09
C GLY A 84 13.98 15.09 -21.55
N ASN A 85 13.17 15.01 -20.51
CA ASN A 85 12.77 13.73 -19.95
C ASN A 85 11.34 13.43 -20.42
N ASP A 86 11.24 12.64 -21.48
CA ASP A 86 9.99 12.42 -22.20
C ASP A 86 9.27 11.15 -21.76
N ILE A 87 7.95 11.14 -21.89
CA ILE A 87 7.10 9.96 -21.69
C ILE A 87 6.48 9.58 -23.02
N ILE A 88 6.70 8.33 -23.44
CA ILE A 88 6.30 7.85 -24.77
C ILE A 88 5.43 6.59 -24.65
N LEU A 89 4.16 6.73 -25.02
CA LEU A 89 3.17 5.65 -25.15
C LEU A 89 2.89 5.41 -26.65
N ALA A 90 3.66 4.53 -27.28
CA ALA A 90 3.52 4.27 -28.71
C ALA A 90 2.19 3.59 -29.07
N SER A 91 1.59 2.84 -28.14
CA SER A 91 0.29 2.18 -28.29
C SER A 91 0.30 0.98 -29.26
N GLY A 92 -0.28 1.04 -30.46
CA GLY A 92 -0.50 -0.16 -31.26
C GLY A 92 0.17 -0.13 -32.63
N GLY A 93 1.21 -0.92 -32.87
CA GLY A 93 1.67 -1.28 -34.20
C GLY A 93 3.13 -1.69 -34.32
N ASN A 94 3.98 -1.02 -35.09
CA ASN A 94 5.41 -1.41 -35.16
C ASN A 94 6.26 -0.16 -35.19
N ASP A 95 6.54 0.34 -34.01
CA ASP A 95 6.91 1.73 -33.83
C ASP A 95 8.43 1.90 -33.82
N LEU A 96 8.87 3.12 -34.14
CA LEU A 96 10.26 3.54 -34.01
C LEU A 96 10.33 4.66 -32.98
N ILE A 97 10.93 4.36 -31.84
CA ILE A 97 10.95 5.24 -30.67
C ILE A 97 12.38 5.67 -30.39
N ASP A 98 12.62 6.97 -30.50
CA ASP A 98 13.86 7.63 -30.13
C ASP A 98 13.56 8.66 -29.04
N GLY A 99 13.87 8.33 -27.79
CA GLY A 99 13.65 9.23 -26.65
C GLY A 99 14.58 10.45 -26.65
N GLY A 100 15.59 10.54 -27.54
CA GLY A 100 16.46 11.70 -27.51
C GLY A 100 17.46 11.68 -26.34
N SER A 101 17.80 12.86 -25.82
CA SER A 101 18.69 13.05 -24.67
C SER A 101 17.88 13.31 -23.41
N GLY A 102 18.35 12.84 -22.25
CA GLY A 102 17.59 12.85 -20.99
C GLY A 102 17.17 11.45 -20.56
N PHE A 103 16.37 11.35 -19.50
CA PHE A 103 15.77 10.11 -19.03
C PHE A 103 14.35 9.99 -19.56
N ASN A 104 14.10 8.97 -20.38
CA ASN A 104 12.86 8.82 -21.12
C ASN A 104 12.15 7.54 -20.72
N LEU A 105 10.88 7.64 -20.36
CA LEU A 105 10.04 6.51 -20.01
C LEU A 105 9.24 6.06 -21.22
N VAL A 106 9.32 4.78 -21.58
CA VAL A 106 8.78 4.30 -22.85
C VAL A 106 8.00 2.99 -22.71
N PHE A 107 6.80 3.01 -23.29
CA PHE A 107 5.94 1.86 -23.53
C PHE A 107 5.76 1.69 -25.05
N GLY A 108 6.23 0.56 -25.58
CA GLY A 108 6.09 0.20 -27.00
C GLY A 108 4.67 -0.23 -27.36
N GLY A 109 4.00 -0.94 -26.45
CA GLY A 109 2.64 -1.44 -26.61
C GLY A 109 2.53 -2.69 -27.48
N GLU A 110 1.47 -2.76 -28.29
CA GLU A 110 1.21 -3.93 -29.13
C GLU A 110 2.00 -3.88 -30.45
N GLY A 111 2.96 -4.78 -30.62
CA GLY A 111 3.50 -5.15 -31.93
C GLY A 111 5.03 -5.17 -31.93
N SER A 112 5.69 -5.03 -33.09
CA SER A 112 7.16 -5.29 -33.18
C SER A 112 7.96 -4.00 -33.24
N ASP A 113 8.34 -3.52 -32.06
CA ASP A 113 8.81 -2.16 -31.86
C ASP A 113 10.33 -2.04 -31.88
N ARG A 114 10.79 -0.82 -32.12
CA ARG A 114 12.20 -0.48 -32.24
C ARG A 114 12.54 0.70 -31.34
N PHE A 115 13.32 0.44 -30.30
CA PHE A 115 13.78 1.42 -29.34
C PHE A 115 15.21 1.85 -29.69
N VAL A 116 15.48 3.15 -29.81
CA VAL A 116 16.79 3.68 -30.17
C VAL A 116 17.64 3.90 -28.92
N LEU A 117 18.86 3.34 -28.93
CA LEU A 117 19.84 3.44 -27.85
C LEU A 117 20.99 4.32 -28.34
N GLN A 118 21.21 5.44 -27.65
CA GLN A 118 22.23 6.43 -27.99
C GLN A 118 22.96 6.92 -26.74
N SER A 119 24.08 7.63 -26.93
CA SER A 119 24.82 8.19 -25.79
C SER A 119 24.21 9.53 -25.38
N GLY A 120 24.16 9.80 -24.07
CA GLY A 120 23.55 11.01 -23.51
C GLY A 120 22.02 10.96 -23.36
N GLY A 121 21.39 9.81 -23.60
CA GLY A 121 19.99 9.55 -23.28
C GLY A 121 19.83 8.16 -22.67
N ILE A 122 18.93 8.04 -21.70
CA ILE A 122 18.51 6.79 -21.07
C ILE A 122 17.07 6.54 -21.51
N ILE A 123 16.80 5.35 -22.02
CA ILE A 123 15.44 4.89 -22.31
C ILE A 123 15.04 3.78 -21.34
N ASP A 124 14.03 4.02 -20.51
CA ASP A 124 13.49 3.04 -19.59
C ASP A 124 12.25 2.38 -20.19
N ILE A 125 12.41 1.12 -20.62
CA ILE A 125 11.43 0.40 -21.42
C ILE A 125 10.63 -0.54 -20.50
N GLN A 126 9.34 -0.27 -20.37
CA GLN A 126 8.49 -0.95 -19.38
C GLN A 126 7.87 -2.27 -19.89
N ASP A 127 7.71 -2.43 -21.20
CA ASP A 127 6.92 -3.52 -21.79
C ASP A 127 7.64 -4.31 -22.89
N PHE A 128 8.97 -4.29 -22.90
CA PHE A 128 9.79 -4.93 -23.94
C PHE A 128 9.48 -6.43 -24.13
N GLN A 129 9.04 -6.82 -25.32
CA GLN A 129 8.66 -8.20 -25.66
C GLN A 129 9.82 -8.96 -26.32
N LEU A 130 10.39 -9.92 -25.58
CA LEU A 130 11.48 -10.76 -26.07
C LEU A 130 11.14 -11.52 -27.36
N GLY A 131 11.98 -11.34 -28.38
CA GLY A 131 11.85 -12.00 -29.68
C GLY A 131 10.97 -11.24 -30.67
N GLN A 132 10.13 -10.33 -30.20
CA GLN A 132 9.27 -9.45 -31.01
C GLN A 132 9.97 -8.11 -31.24
N ASP A 133 10.36 -7.43 -30.17
CA ASP A 133 10.94 -6.09 -30.22
C ASP A 133 12.44 -6.09 -30.44
N ARG A 134 12.98 -4.93 -30.84
CA ARG A 134 14.41 -4.77 -31.15
C ARG A 134 14.97 -3.48 -30.57
N LEU A 135 16.20 -3.59 -30.07
CA LEU A 135 17.01 -2.47 -29.60
C LEU A 135 17.91 -1.99 -30.74
N VAL A 136 17.81 -0.72 -31.12
CA VAL A 136 18.54 -0.11 -32.24
C VAL A 136 19.76 0.64 -31.72
N LEU A 137 20.95 0.20 -32.11
CA LEU A 137 22.21 0.80 -31.65
C LEU A 137 22.63 1.99 -32.52
N ALA A 138 22.37 3.21 -32.04
CA ALA A 138 22.74 4.49 -32.65
C ALA A 138 24.18 4.91 -32.30
N ASP A 139 24.61 6.09 -32.79
CA ASP A 139 25.94 6.68 -32.55
C ASP A 139 27.16 5.82 -32.91
N GLY A 140 26.94 4.79 -33.72
CA GLY A 140 27.98 3.83 -34.08
C GLY A 140 28.34 2.87 -32.95
N LEU A 141 27.48 2.75 -31.92
CA LEU A 141 27.53 1.68 -30.94
C LEU A 141 27.41 0.32 -31.64
N THR A 142 28.07 -0.68 -31.05
CA THR A 142 28.02 -2.08 -31.47
C THR A 142 27.78 -2.94 -30.26
N PHE A 143 27.16 -4.11 -30.43
CA PHE A 143 26.80 -4.99 -29.32
C PHE A 143 28.01 -5.35 -28.43
N ASP A 144 29.19 -5.55 -29.03
CA ASP A 144 30.45 -5.83 -28.31
C ASP A 144 30.93 -4.68 -27.39
N GLN A 145 30.35 -3.48 -27.54
CA GLN A 145 30.65 -2.31 -26.70
C GLN A 145 29.66 -2.14 -25.54
N LEU A 146 28.69 -3.03 -25.42
CA LEU A 146 27.67 -2.98 -24.38
C LEU A 146 28.00 -3.95 -23.26
N LYS A 147 27.58 -3.58 -22.05
CA LYS A 147 27.57 -4.44 -20.88
C LYS A 147 26.13 -4.49 -20.41
N ILE A 148 25.53 -5.69 -20.45
CA ILE A 148 24.21 -5.94 -19.89
C ILE A 148 24.42 -6.47 -18.48
N VAL A 149 23.88 -5.75 -17.51
CA VAL A 149 23.95 -6.10 -16.10
C VAL A 149 22.53 -6.26 -15.56
N PRO A 150 22.32 -7.05 -14.49
CA PRO A 150 21.08 -6.96 -13.75
C PRO A 150 20.84 -5.50 -13.40
N ALA A 151 19.62 -5.01 -13.63
CA ALA A 151 19.17 -3.83 -12.91
C ALA A 151 19.21 -4.18 -11.41
N LEU A 152 19.39 -3.17 -10.56
CA LEU A 152 19.71 -3.41 -9.16
C LEU A 152 18.60 -4.17 -8.39
N PHE A 153 17.35 -4.19 -8.87
CA PHE A 153 16.24 -4.95 -8.29
C PHE A 153 15.39 -5.70 -9.34
N GLY A 154 14.80 -6.82 -8.90
CA GLY A 154 13.88 -7.64 -9.72
C GLY A 154 14.53 -8.46 -10.84
N THR A 155 13.72 -8.84 -11.84
CA THR A 155 14.19 -9.56 -13.03
C THR A 155 14.65 -8.64 -14.16
N SER A 156 14.87 -7.35 -13.91
CA SER A 156 15.13 -6.31 -14.92
C SER A 156 16.60 -6.25 -15.37
N SER A 157 16.87 -5.59 -16.51
CA SER A 157 18.22 -5.40 -17.07
C SER A 157 18.58 -3.93 -17.25
N THR A 158 19.83 -3.57 -16.97
CA THR A 158 20.41 -2.29 -17.41
C THR A 158 21.46 -2.53 -18.50
N ILE A 159 21.36 -1.79 -19.59
CA ILE A 159 22.32 -1.79 -20.69
C ILE A 159 23.23 -0.57 -20.55
N GLN A 160 24.53 -0.82 -20.43
CA GLN A 160 25.54 0.21 -20.25
C GLN A 160 26.57 0.18 -21.38
N ILE A 161 27.18 1.33 -21.66
CA ILE A 161 28.37 1.40 -22.51
C ILE A 161 29.55 0.87 -21.70
N ALA A 162 30.10 -0.29 -22.12
CA ALA A 162 31.11 -1.03 -21.35
C ALA A 162 32.39 -0.23 -21.05
N ALA A 163 32.71 0.76 -21.87
CA ALA A 163 33.90 1.59 -21.70
C ALA A 163 33.75 2.70 -20.66
N THR A 164 32.53 3.20 -20.45
CA THR A 164 32.24 4.34 -19.58
C THR A 164 31.43 3.96 -18.34
N GLY A 165 30.65 2.88 -18.41
CA GLY A 165 29.65 2.53 -17.41
C GLY A 165 28.33 3.31 -17.55
N GLU A 166 28.25 4.23 -18.51
CA GLU A 166 27.07 5.04 -18.81
C GLU A 166 25.87 4.16 -19.13
N PRO A 167 24.77 4.21 -18.35
CA PRO A 167 23.52 3.56 -18.70
C PRO A 167 22.90 4.24 -19.92
N ILE A 168 22.33 3.45 -20.82
CA ILE A 168 21.65 3.93 -22.03
C ILE A 168 20.26 3.31 -22.21
N ALA A 169 19.95 2.23 -21.48
CA ALA A 169 18.61 1.68 -21.41
C ALA A 169 18.41 0.85 -20.14
N THR A 170 17.18 0.84 -19.64
CA THR A 170 16.68 -0.12 -18.66
C THR A 170 15.52 -0.89 -19.28
N LEU A 171 15.40 -2.18 -18.97
CA LEU A 171 14.33 -3.04 -19.45
C LEU A 171 13.67 -3.73 -18.25
N LEU A 172 12.42 -3.36 -17.98
CA LEU A 172 11.63 -3.89 -16.88
C LEU A 172 11.35 -5.39 -17.09
N LEU A 173 11.53 -6.19 -16.03
CA LEU A 173 11.25 -7.63 -15.96
C LEU A 173 12.00 -8.51 -16.98
N ILE A 174 13.01 -8.00 -17.69
CA ILE A 174 13.84 -8.78 -18.64
C ILE A 174 15.20 -9.14 -18.02
N PRO A 175 15.48 -10.42 -17.73
CA PRO A 175 16.76 -10.80 -17.12
C PRO A 175 17.94 -10.63 -18.08
N PRO A 176 19.15 -10.27 -17.58
CA PRO A 176 20.32 -10.05 -18.42
C PRO A 176 20.74 -11.24 -19.28
N ASP A 177 20.50 -12.46 -18.78
CA ASP A 177 20.84 -13.70 -19.47
C ASP A 177 19.88 -14.02 -20.62
N GLN A 178 18.73 -13.33 -20.69
CA GLN A 178 17.80 -13.44 -21.80
C GLN A 178 18.16 -12.51 -22.96
N LEU A 179 18.98 -11.46 -22.74
CA LEU A 179 19.42 -10.56 -23.81
C LEU A 179 20.70 -11.07 -24.50
N ASN A 180 20.67 -11.11 -25.84
CA ASN A 180 21.82 -11.44 -26.67
C ASN A 180 21.75 -10.69 -28.01
N GLU A 181 22.79 -10.83 -28.84
CA GLU A 181 22.96 -10.09 -30.10
C GLU A 181 21.71 -10.12 -31.02
N ILE A 182 20.87 -11.15 -30.97
CA ILE A 182 19.66 -11.23 -31.82
C ILE A 182 18.59 -10.16 -31.51
N HIS A 183 18.62 -9.60 -30.30
CA HIS A 183 17.71 -8.54 -29.86
C HIS A 183 18.17 -7.15 -30.30
N PHE A 184 19.40 -7.04 -30.84
CA PHE A 184 20.00 -5.78 -31.25
C PHE A 184 20.07 -5.67 -32.77
N VAL A 185 19.89 -4.46 -33.28
CA VAL A 185 20.08 -4.14 -34.70
C VAL A 185 20.97 -2.92 -34.84
N SER A 186 21.88 -2.93 -35.81
CA SER A 186 22.71 -1.76 -36.07
C SER A 186 21.86 -0.63 -36.67
N PHE A 187 22.11 0.62 -36.29
CA PHE A 187 21.43 1.79 -36.87
C PHE A 187 21.48 1.80 -38.41
N ASN A 188 22.56 1.29 -39.02
CA ASN A 188 22.68 1.20 -40.48
C ASN A 188 21.81 0.11 -41.13
N ASP A 189 21.40 -0.92 -40.39
CA ASP A 189 20.44 -1.93 -40.85
C ASP A 189 19.00 -1.57 -40.46
N ALA A 190 18.79 -0.77 -39.40
CA ALA A 190 17.52 -0.13 -39.07
C ALA A 190 17.15 1.01 -40.05
N ILE A 191 18.15 1.78 -40.54
CA ILE A 191 17.99 2.95 -41.43
C ILE A 191 18.41 2.65 -42.87
N ARG A 192 18.11 1.46 -43.39
CA ARG A 192 18.05 1.27 -44.87
C ARG A 192 16.88 2.03 -45.53
N GLY A 193 16.38 3.06 -44.85
CA GLY A 193 15.56 4.17 -45.33
C GLY A 193 16.21 5.57 -45.26
N GLY A 194 17.53 5.77 -45.15
CA GLY A 194 18.17 6.99 -45.72
C GLY A 194 19.06 7.91 -44.84
N ASP A 195 20.31 8.01 -45.31
CA ASP A 195 21.32 9.09 -45.26
C ASP A 195 22.19 9.40 -43.99
N ARG A 196 23.44 9.85 -44.25
CA ARG A 196 24.65 9.69 -43.41
C ARG A 196 25.32 11.02 -42.96
N SER A 197 26.01 11.03 -41.80
CA SER A 197 27.39 11.60 -41.57
C SER A 197 27.81 11.58 -40.07
N THR A 198 28.74 10.74 -39.56
CA THR A 198 30.22 10.82 -39.39
C THR A 198 30.87 11.66 -38.22
N ARG A 199 31.30 10.94 -37.15
CA ARG A 199 32.64 10.85 -36.44
C ARG A 199 33.30 12.02 -35.64
N PHE A 200 33.78 11.76 -34.39
CA PHE A 200 35.19 11.45 -33.95
C PHE A 200 35.42 11.44 -32.40
N ALA A 201 36.35 10.59 -31.90
CA ALA A 201 36.70 10.32 -30.48
C ALA A 201 38.09 10.86 -30.00
N ILE A 202 38.42 10.79 -28.68
CA ILE A 202 39.69 10.23 -28.04
C ILE A 202 40.02 10.71 -26.58
N SER A 203 40.07 9.74 -25.62
CA SER A 203 40.98 9.35 -24.48
C SER A 203 41.63 10.25 -23.37
N ALA A 204 41.64 9.72 -22.12
CA ALA A 204 42.48 10.02 -20.91
C ALA A 204 43.84 9.23 -20.86
N PRO A 205 44.79 9.36 -19.85
CA PRO A 205 44.79 8.55 -18.58
C PRO A 205 45.68 8.93 -17.31
N SER A 206 45.30 8.41 -16.11
CA SER A 206 45.96 7.67 -14.96
C SER A 206 47.24 8.01 -14.07
N ASN A 207 47.09 7.74 -12.73
CA ASN A 207 47.89 7.13 -11.60
C ASN A 207 49.20 7.76 -10.98
N THR A 208 49.57 7.73 -9.65
CA THR A 208 49.81 6.63 -8.62
C THR A 208 50.30 7.17 -7.20
N PRO A 209 50.30 6.42 -6.03
CA PRO A 209 50.69 6.87 -4.63
C PRO A 209 51.78 6.04 -3.83
N VAL A 210 52.28 6.46 -2.62
CA VAL A 210 53.22 5.70 -1.67
C VAL A 210 53.32 6.16 -0.13
N ASN A 211 53.19 5.21 0.86
CA ASN A 211 53.77 4.83 2.23
C ASN A 211 54.13 5.69 3.52
N LEU A 212 53.65 5.22 4.72
CA LEU A 212 54.22 4.58 6.00
C LEU A 212 55.26 5.19 7.06
N ILE A 213 55.01 4.93 8.40
CA ILE A 213 55.89 4.55 9.62
C ILE A 213 56.06 5.47 10.92
N GLN A 214 55.54 4.99 12.10
CA GLN A 214 56.02 4.68 13.52
C GLN A 214 57.02 5.48 14.45
N ASN A 215 56.77 5.57 15.81
CA ASN A 215 57.63 5.10 16.99
C ASN A 215 57.33 5.57 18.48
N MET A 216 57.34 4.62 19.44
CA MET A 216 58.03 4.42 20.79
C MET A 216 57.97 5.32 22.11
N MET A 217 57.77 4.62 23.27
CA MET A 217 58.59 4.51 24.56
C MET A 217 58.16 5.06 25.98
N ASN A 218 58.20 4.14 26.99
CA ASN A 218 58.82 4.14 28.37
C ASN A 218 58.07 4.31 29.76
N ASN A 219 57.97 3.18 30.52
CA ASN A 219 58.46 2.77 31.88
C ASN A 219 58.19 3.50 33.25
N GLN A 220 57.70 2.76 34.30
CA GLN A 220 58.22 2.59 35.71
C GLN A 220 57.14 2.07 36.72
N SER A 221 57.39 0.94 37.44
CA SER A 221 56.88 0.57 38.81
C SER A 221 56.89 -0.97 39.00
N SER A 222 57.41 -1.49 40.12
CA SER A 222 57.68 -2.93 40.36
C SER A 222 56.79 -3.59 41.42
N ALA A 223 55.50 -3.25 41.42
CA ALA A 223 54.43 -4.14 41.84
C ALA A 223 53.71 -4.63 40.59
N LEU A 224 53.07 -5.80 40.60
CA LEU A 224 52.20 -6.20 39.49
C LEU A 224 50.99 -5.26 39.49
N GLU A 225 51.10 -4.15 38.75
CA GLU A 225 49.99 -3.22 38.50
C GLU A 225 49.02 -3.86 37.52
N ILE A 226 47.73 -3.76 37.86
CA ILE A 226 46.62 -4.17 37.03
C ILE A 226 45.83 -2.94 36.62
N SER A 227 45.54 -2.84 35.33
CA SER A 227 44.58 -1.88 34.78
C SER A 227 43.48 -2.63 34.05
N VAL A 228 42.24 -2.18 34.20
CA VAL A 228 41.12 -2.62 33.38
C VAL A 228 40.86 -1.54 32.33
N PHE A 229 40.65 -1.96 31.09
CA PHE A 229 40.24 -1.11 29.99
C PHE A 229 39.02 -1.74 29.34
N SER A 230 38.11 -0.93 28.83
CA SER A 230 37.10 -1.37 27.87
C SER A 230 37.64 -1.11 26.46
N GLU A 231 37.52 -2.10 25.59
CA GLU A 231 37.66 -1.94 24.15
C GLU A 231 36.33 -2.44 23.53
N PRO A 232 35.53 -1.58 22.89
CA PRO A 232 34.44 -2.06 22.04
C PRO A 232 35.06 -2.78 20.82
N ALA A 233 34.66 -4.03 20.53
CA ALA A 233 35.27 -4.76 19.42
C ALA A 233 34.39 -5.88 18.83
N ILE A 234 34.21 -5.75 17.51
CA ILE A 234 33.72 -6.70 16.49
C ILE A 234 32.18 -6.73 16.37
N PRO A 235 31.64 -6.29 15.22
CA PRO A 235 30.25 -6.53 14.84
C PRO A 235 29.95 -8.04 14.81
N LEU A 236 28.83 -8.45 15.38
CA LEU A 236 28.32 -9.79 15.15
C LEU A 236 27.82 -9.83 13.69
N ALA A 237 28.41 -10.70 12.89
CA ALA A 237 28.24 -10.74 11.44
C ALA A 237 26.81 -11.12 10.96
N GLU A 238 25.86 -11.25 11.88
CA GLU A 238 24.46 -11.62 11.60
C GLU A 238 23.45 -10.63 12.20
N THR A 239 23.84 -9.73 13.12
CA THR A 239 22.87 -8.88 13.87
C THR A 239 23.25 -7.41 14.04
N GLY A 240 24.38 -6.93 13.52
CA GLY A 240 24.82 -5.52 13.68
C GLY A 240 25.29 -5.15 15.10
N ALA A 241 24.80 -5.84 16.12
CA ALA A 241 25.15 -5.69 17.53
C ALA A 241 26.66 -5.79 17.78
N ARG A 242 27.20 -4.86 18.58
CA ARG A 242 28.64 -4.78 18.88
C ARG A 242 28.96 -5.41 20.23
N SER A 243 29.74 -6.49 20.22
CA SER A 243 30.28 -7.03 21.48
C SER A 243 31.37 -6.11 22.04
N GLY A 244 31.40 -5.97 23.36
CA GLY A 244 32.44 -5.22 24.05
C GLY A 244 33.37 -6.14 24.83
N VAL A 245 34.63 -5.73 25.02
CA VAL A 245 35.62 -6.53 25.74
C VAL A 245 36.23 -5.71 26.86
N PHE A 246 36.12 -6.20 28.09
CA PHE A 246 36.97 -5.73 29.18
C PHE A 246 38.31 -6.46 29.14
N ILE A 247 39.40 -5.71 29.08
CA ILE A 247 40.76 -6.23 29.06
C ILE A 247 41.44 -5.92 30.38
N PHE A 248 41.86 -6.98 31.06
CA PHE A 248 42.62 -6.93 32.30
C PHE A 248 44.10 -7.07 31.95
N LYS A 249 44.85 -5.96 31.96
CA LYS A 249 46.27 -5.94 31.60
C LYS A 249 47.17 -5.91 32.82
N LEU A 250 48.18 -6.78 32.82
CA LEU A 250 49.27 -6.78 33.79
C LEU A 250 50.43 -5.93 33.27
N SER A 251 51.03 -5.14 34.15
CA SER A 251 52.27 -4.39 33.88
C SER A 251 53.48 -5.28 33.50
N GLN A 252 53.43 -6.58 33.77
CA GLN A 252 54.44 -7.59 33.46
C GLN A 252 53.82 -9.00 33.43
N PRO A 253 54.44 -10.02 32.79
CA PRO A 253 53.87 -11.36 32.69
C PRO A 253 53.50 -12.00 34.03
N ALA A 254 52.39 -12.75 34.05
CA ALA A 254 51.88 -13.42 35.24
C ALA A 254 52.91 -14.41 35.83
N PRO A 255 53.15 -14.37 37.16
CA PRO A 255 54.08 -15.27 37.83
C PRO A 255 53.61 -16.73 37.83
N THR A 256 54.49 -17.63 38.26
CA THR A 256 54.19 -19.07 38.32
C THR A 256 52.94 -19.37 39.15
N GLY A 257 51.96 -20.05 38.55
CA GLY A 257 50.63 -20.29 39.13
C GLY A 257 49.50 -19.35 38.64
N GLY A 258 49.81 -18.33 37.82
CA GLY A 258 48.82 -17.39 37.28
C GLY A 258 48.36 -16.32 38.27
N VAL A 259 47.44 -15.44 37.85
CA VAL A 259 46.88 -14.35 38.66
C VAL A 259 45.37 -14.37 38.60
N VAL A 260 44.70 -14.40 39.75
CA VAL A 260 43.23 -14.30 39.84
C VAL A 260 42.84 -12.89 40.27
N ILE A 261 42.07 -12.21 39.42
CA ILE A 261 41.62 -10.84 39.61
C ILE A 261 40.15 -10.88 40.04
N ASN A 262 39.80 -10.14 41.11
CA ASN A 262 38.42 -10.03 41.57
C ASN A 262 37.85 -8.68 41.12
N PHE A 263 36.61 -8.68 40.64
CA PHE A 263 35.91 -7.48 40.21
C PHE A 263 34.43 -7.53 40.56
N GLN A 264 33.80 -6.36 40.59
CA GLN A 264 32.36 -6.21 40.73
C GLN A 264 31.81 -5.55 39.46
N ALA A 265 30.77 -6.15 38.87
CA ALA A 265 30.05 -5.58 37.74
C ALA A 265 28.76 -4.94 38.25
N GLY A 266 28.41 -3.77 37.72
CA GLY A 266 27.16 -3.08 38.00
C GLY A 266 26.63 -2.44 36.74
N ASP A 267 25.36 -2.75 36.45
CA ASP A 267 24.55 -1.97 35.54
C ASP A 267 24.24 -0.60 36.17
N THR A 268 24.28 0.44 35.35
CA THR A 268 24.04 1.82 35.75
C THR A 268 22.75 2.40 35.17
N ASP A 269 21.97 1.60 34.44
CA ASP A 269 20.64 1.93 33.94
C ASP A 269 19.59 1.98 35.08
N PRO A 270 18.66 2.96 35.09
CA PRO A 270 17.54 3.02 36.05
C PRO A 270 16.38 2.03 35.85
N GLU A 271 16.29 1.27 34.75
CA GLU A 271 15.21 0.31 34.50
C GLU A 271 15.45 -1.01 35.27
N THR A 272 14.46 -1.55 35.99
CA THR A 272 14.71 -2.58 37.05
C THR A 272 14.06 -3.95 36.83
N THR A 273 13.63 -4.27 35.59
CA THR A 273 12.83 -5.49 35.36
C THR A 273 13.31 -6.47 34.27
N SER A 274 14.26 -6.10 33.40
CA SER A 274 14.73 -6.94 32.28
C SER A 274 16.07 -7.66 32.59
N ARG A 275 16.57 -8.48 31.65
CA ARG A 275 17.85 -9.21 31.74
C ARG A 275 18.73 -8.79 30.56
N ASP A 276 19.71 -7.94 30.83
CA ASP A 276 20.12 -7.03 29.77
C ASP A 276 21.40 -7.51 29.03
N VAL A 277 22.35 -8.18 29.70
CA VAL A 277 23.63 -8.57 29.07
C VAL A 277 24.19 -9.96 29.45
N ASN A 278 24.84 -10.64 28.48
CA ASN A 278 25.59 -11.88 28.66
C ASN A 278 27.11 -11.63 28.78
N ILE A 279 27.78 -12.23 29.79
CA ILE A 279 29.24 -12.09 30.00
C ILE A 279 29.94 -13.46 29.86
N GLY A 280 30.91 -13.56 28.93
CA GLY A 280 31.66 -14.79 28.62
C GLY A 280 33.18 -14.58 28.48
N THR A 281 33.96 -15.66 28.34
CA THR A 281 35.43 -15.59 28.13
C THR A 281 35.87 -16.22 26.81
N ALA A 282 36.81 -15.59 26.11
CA ALA A 282 37.51 -16.19 24.97
C ALA A 282 38.83 -16.85 25.44
N GLY A 283 38.76 -18.13 25.82
CA GLY A 283 39.94 -19.00 26.01
C GLY A 283 40.40 -19.27 27.46
N THR A 284 40.32 -20.56 27.84
CA THR A 284 40.91 -21.27 29.01
C THR A 284 40.27 -21.12 30.40
N THR A 285 39.25 -21.98 30.63
CA THR A 285 38.85 -22.71 31.86
C THR A 285 38.82 -22.00 33.23
N ASN A 286 37.66 -21.42 33.59
CA ASN A 286 36.73 -21.83 34.68
C ASN A 286 35.89 -20.64 35.17
N ILE A 287 34.57 -20.67 34.95
CA ILE A 287 33.46 -20.60 35.93
C ILE A 287 32.13 -20.59 35.14
N ASP A 288 31.09 -21.15 35.78
CA ASP A 288 29.70 -21.33 35.32
C ASP A 288 29.07 -20.10 34.66
N ASN A 289 28.26 -20.30 33.61
CA ASN A 289 27.38 -19.28 33.03
C ASN A 289 26.54 -18.64 34.16
N PHE A 290 26.81 -17.39 34.52
CA PHE A 290 26.01 -16.65 35.50
C PHE A 290 25.03 -15.73 34.77
N ASN A 291 23.74 -16.05 34.88
CA ASN A 291 22.65 -15.10 34.65
C ASN A 291 22.67 -14.08 35.80
N ILE A 292 22.96 -12.81 35.53
CA ILE A 292 22.91 -11.78 36.58
C ILE A 292 21.52 -11.14 36.59
N ARG A 293 20.78 -11.30 37.69
CA ARG A 293 20.03 -10.17 38.27
C ARG A 293 21.02 -9.43 39.17
N PRO A 294 21.18 -8.10 39.09
CA PRO A 294 22.17 -7.40 39.91
C PRO A 294 21.74 -7.51 41.39
N ILE A 295 22.44 -8.34 42.16
CA ILE A 295 22.38 -8.29 43.63
C ILE A 295 23.63 -7.52 44.08
N PRO A 296 23.49 -6.36 44.75
CA PRO A 296 24.62 -5.62 45.29
C PRO A 296 25.51 -6.52 46.17
N GLY A 297 26.79 -6.67 45.81
CA GLY A 297 27.80 -7.38 46.61
C GLY A 297 28.29 -8.74 46.07
N PHE A 298 27.95 -9.14 44.84
CA PHE A 298 28.53 -10.33 44.21
C PHE A 298 29.91 -10.04 43.61
N ILE A 299 30.92 -10.89 43.92
CA ILE A 299 32.31 -10.73 43.45
C ILE A 299 32.59 -11.78 42.38
N SER A 300 32.92 -11.32 41.18
CA SER A 300 33.31 -12.16 40.04
C SER A 300 34.85 -12.22 39.91
N THR A 301 35.36 -13.24 39.21
CA THR A 301 36.80 -13.44 39.04
C THR A 301 37.21 -13.70 37.60
N VAL A 302 38.31 -13.11 37.15
CA VAL A 302 38.98 -13.46 35.89
C VAL A 302 40.40 -13.94 36.18
N THR A 303 40.87 -14.97 35.47
CA THR A 303 42.20 -15.56 35.68
C THR A 303 43.11 -15.29 34.49
N ILE A 304 44.31 -14.76 34.76
CA ILE A 304 45.39 -14.63 33.79
C ILE A 304 46.36 -15.81 34.00
N ALA A 305 46.49 -16.66 32.97
CA ALA A 305 47.35 -17.83 33.03
C ALA A 305 48.84 -17.47 33.22
N GLU A 306 49.63 -18.38 33.81
CA GLU A 306 51.08 -18.19 33.98
C GLU A 306 51.77 -17.79 32.67
N GLY A 307 52.60 -16.75 32.71
CA GLY A 307 53.30 -16.21 31.54
C GLY A 307 52.45 -15.32 30.61
N ALA A 308 51.13 -15.27 30.76
CA ALA A 308 50.27 -14.34 30.02
C ALA A 308 50.35 -12.92 30.61
N THR A 309 50.07 -11.91 29.78
CA THR A 309 50.10 -10.49 30.18
C THR A 309 48.72 -9.85 30.26
N GLU A 310 47.69 -10.54 29.78
CA GLU A 310 46.30 -10.05 29.79
C GLU A 310 45.29 -11.18 29.85
N ALA A 311 44.07 -10.86 30.27
CA ALA A 311 42.86 -11.67 30.05
C ALA A 311 41.74 -10.80 29.48
N ARG A 312 40.87 -11.41 28.69
CA ARG A 312 39.75 -10.77 28.00
C ARG A 312 38.43 -11.33 28.51
N LEU A 313 37.54 -10.44 28.91
CA LEU A 313 36.17 -10.74 29.28
C LEU A 313 35.27 -10.14 28.20
N VAL A 314 34.55 -10.99 27.49
CA VAL A 314 33.65 -10.61 26.40
C VAL A 314 32.27 -10.37 26.97
N VAL A 315 31.64 -9.31 26.52
CA VAL A 315 30.31 -8.88 26.93
C VAL A 315 29.48 -8.78 25.64
N THR A 316 28.37 -9.49 25.60
CA THR A 316 27.48 -9.60 24.44
C THR A 316 26.05 -9.22 24.87
N PRO A 317 25.31 -8.45 24.05
CA PRO A 317 23.91 -8.11 24.37
C PRO A 317 23.01 -9.35 24.47
N PHE A 318 21.85 -9.19 25.10
CA PHE A 318 20.82 -10.22 25.19
C PHE A 318 19.82 -10.06 24.04
N GLU A 319 19.65 -11.08 23.20
CA GLU A 319 18.63 -11.04 22.14
C GLU A 319 17.27 -11.51 22.72
N ASP A 320 16.37 -10.57 22.97
CA ASP A 320 14.98 -10.86 23.32
C ASP A 320 13.93 -10.13 22.46
N GLY A 321 14.36 -9.32 21.49
CA GLY A 321 13.49 -8.68 20.50
C GLY A 321 12.73 -7.45 21.04
N LEU A 322 13.22 -6.84 22.12
CA LEU A 322 12.71 -5.57 22.64
C LEU A 322 13.69 -4.44 22.31
N VAL A 323 13.19 -3.23 22.03
CA VAL A 323 14.01 -2.02 21.88
C VAL A 323 14.32 -1.48 23.27
N GLU A 324 15.56 -1.68 23.74
CA GLU A 324 16.07 -1.12 25.00
C GLU A 324 17.27 -0.19 24.67
N GLY A 325 17.47 0.91 25.40
CA GLY A 325 18.50 1.92 25.03
C GLY A 325 19.95 1.46 25.26
N ASP A 326 20.94 2.27 24.82
CA ASP A 326 22.39 2.04 25.04
C ASP A 326 22.75 1.61 26.48
N GLU A 327 23.17 0.37 26.64
CA GLU A 327 23.49 -0.18 27.95
C GLU A 327 24.90 0.16 28.43
N THR A 328 25.01 0.64 29.68
CA THR A 328 26.31 0.98 30.28
C THR A 328 26.65 0.08 31.46
N ILE A 329 27.60 -0.83 31.22
CA ILE A 329 28.17 -1.70 32.26
C ILE A 329 29.43 -1.07 32.84
N SER A 330 29.49 -1.02 34.17
CA SER A 330 30.69 -0.64 34.92
C SER A 330 31.33 -1.86 35.59
N ILE A 331 32.67 -1.99 35.46
CA ILE A 331 33.47 -2.95 36.21
C ILE A 331 34.42 -2.20 37.14
N GLU A 332 34.32 -2.50 38.44
CA GLU A 332 35.25 -2.01 39.47
C GLU A 332 36.22 -3.12 39.91
N LEU A 333 37.52 -2.85 39.86
CA LEU A 333 38.58 -3.76 40.31
C LEU A 333 38.74 -3.71 41.84
N LEU A 334 38.75 -4.88 42.49
CA LEU A 334 38.92 -4.98 43.94
C LEU A 334 40.40 -5.24 44.30
N SER A 335 41.02 -4.30 45.02
CA SER A 335 42.43 -4.42 45.44
C SER A 335 42.67 -5.57 46.43
N ARG A 336 43.85 -6.23 46.35
CA ARG A 336 44.29 -7.27 47.30
C ARG A 336 45.77 -7.08 47.69
N ALA A 337 46.27 -7.90 48.61
CA ALA A 337 47.68 -7.86 49.02
C ALA A 337 48.66 -8.35 47.95
N ASP A 338 48.18 -9.14 46.99
CA ASP A 338 49.00 -9.83 45.98
C ASP A 338 49.18 -9.04 44.67
N TYR A 339 48.38 -7.98 44.45
CA TYR A 339 48.48 -7.04 43.32
C TYR A 339 47.86 -5.68 43.70
N HIS A 340 48.35 -4.60 43.09
CA HIS A 340 47.80 -3.26 43.29
C HIS A 340 47.02 -2.80 42.06
N VAL A 341 45.85 -2.21 42.28
CA VAL A 341 45.07 -1.52 41.26
C VAL A 341 45.52 -0.06 41.23
N SER A 342 45.80 0.48 40.04
CA SER A 342 46.14 1.90 39.89
C SER A 342 44.91 2.77 40.22
N LEU A 343 45.07 3.76 41.09
CA LEU A 343 43.99 4.67 41.54
C LEU A 343 43.33 5.47 40.40
N ALA A 344 43.94 5.55 39.21
CA ALA A 344 43.40 6.26 38.07
C ALA A 344 42.47 5.39 37.18
N ASN A 345 42.58 4.05 37.25
CA ASN A 345 41.94 3.12 36.31
C ASN A 345 41.25 1.95 37.05
N ASN A 346 40.65 2.21 38.22
CA ASN A 346 40.00 1.18 39.03
C ASN A 346 38.57 0.88 38.60
N ILE A 347 37.97 1.72 37.76
CA ILE A 347 36.66 1.51 37.13
C ILE A 347 36.85 1.62 35.62
N ALA A 348 36.34 0.65 34.87
CA ALA A 348 36.12 0.77 33.43
C ALA A 348 34.63 0.69 33.16
N THR A 349 34.14 1.61 32.33
CA THR A 349 32.78 1.60 31.80
C THR A 349 32.83 1.15 30.35
N LEU A 350 31.92 0.27 29.97
CA LEU A 350 31.69 -0.15 28.60
C LEU A 350 30.24 0.17 28.29
N THR A 351 30.02 1.03 27.31
CA THR A 351 28.70 1.24 26.72
C THR A 351 28.59 0.31 25.52
N ILE A 352 27.57 -0.53 25.52
CA ILE A 352 27.17 -1.36 24.39
C ILE A 352 26.08 -0.56 23.69
N ILE A 353 26.31 -0.24 22.43
CA ILE A 353 25.36 0.51 21.61
C ILE A 353 24.44 -0.54 21.01
N ASP A 354 23.15 -0.42 21.29
CA ASP A 354 22.12 -1.34 20.79
C ASP A 354 21.78 -1.00 19.33
N ASP A 355 21.57 0.30 19.04
CA ASP A 355 21.31 0.81 17.68
C ASP A 355 22.37 1.83 17.23
N VAL A 356 23.07 1.53 16.15
CA VAL A 356 23.94 2.51 15.46
C VAL A 356 23.25 2.91 14.18
N ALA A 357 22.87 4.18 14.05
CA ALA A 357 22.49 4.76 12.76
C ALA A 357 23.57 4.45 11.71
N ILE A 358 23.16 3.82 10.60
CA ILE A 358 24.04 3.43 9.50
C ILE A 358 24.22 4.68 8.64
N SER A 359 25.38 5.33 8.74
CA SER A 359 25.64 6.59 8.03
C SER A 359 26.75 6.43 6.99
N GLY A 360 26.47 6.90 5.78
CA GLY A 360 27.37 6.98 4.65
C GLY A 360 28.34 8.16 4.73
N THR A 361 28.76 8.64 3.56
CA THR A 361 29.70 9.73 3.34
C THR A 361 29.18 10.63 2.22
N ASP A 362 29.84 11.77 1.96
CA ASP A 362 29.51 12.61 0.80
C ASP A 362 29.94 11.98 -0.57
N ASN A 363 30.11 10.65 -0.67
CA ASN A 363 30.38 9.95 -1.93
C ASN A 363 29.44 8.75 -2.04
N ASN A 364 29.21 8.27 -3.25
CA ASN A 364 28.44 7.06 -3.54
C ASN A 364 28.85 5.87 -2.66
N ASP A 365 27.94 5.47 -1.79
CA ASP A 365 28.08 4.43 -0.79
C ASP A 365 27.12 3.24 -1.08
N VAL A 366 27.38 2.12 -0.40
CA VAL A 366 26.47 0.97 -0.37
C VAL A 366 26.20 0.66 1.09
N LEU A 367 24.95 0.88 1.51
CA LEU A 367 24.49 0.77 2.88
C LEU A 367 23.47 -0.37 2.99
N ASP A 368 23.72 -1.32 3.88
CA ASP A 368 22.83 -2.46 4.14
C ASP A 368 22.42 -2.45 5.61
N GLY A 369 21.11 -2.41 5.85
CA GLY A 369 20.44 -2.58 7.13
C GLY A 369 20.40 -4.03 7.62
N THR A 370 19.51 -4.28 8.56
CA THR A 370 19.31 -5.53 9.29
C THR A 370 17.88 -6.04 9.08
N HIS A 371 17.44 -7.07 9.81
CA HIS A 371 16.05 -7.55 9.72
C HIS A 371 15.17 -6.96 10.83
N THR A 372 15.62 -5.87 11.44
CA THR A 372 14.97 -5.11 12.50
C THR A 372 15.00 -3.63 12.15
N ALA A 373 14.16 -2.82 12.79
CA ALA A 373 14.06 -1.39 12.52
C ALA A 373 15.44 -0.68 12.59
N ASP A 374 15.85 -0.07 11.48
CA ASP A 374 17.11 0.64 11.31
C ASP A 374 16.90 2.14 11.10
N VAL A 375 17.96 2.92 11.33
CA VAL A 375 18.05 4.33 10.90
C VAL A 375 19.24 4.46 9.97
N ILE A 376 19.00 4.81 8.71
CA ILE A 376 20.02 4.86 7.65
C ILE A 376 20.09 6.28 7.05
N GLU A 377 21.31 6.84 6.97
CA GLU A 377 21.58 8.15 6.37
C GLU A 377 22.63 8.03 5.25
N GLY A 378 22.26 8.25 3.99
CA GLY A 378 23.16 8.22 2.82
C GLY A 378 24.11 9.41 2.76
N LEU A 379 23.56 10.61 2.95
CA LEU A 379 24.17 11.93 2.84
C LEU A 379 24.19 12.49 1.41
N ALA A 380 25.32 12.42 0.70
CA ALA A 380 25.45 13.02 -0.63
C ALA A 380 26.24 12.09 -1.55
N GLY A 381 26.00 12.19 -2.85
CA GLY A 381 26.44 11.21 -3.84
C GLY A 381 25.39 10.14 -4.09
N ASP A 382 25.46 9.49 -5.25
CA ASP A 382 24.44 8.51 -5.66
C ASP A 382 24.64 7.18 -4.89
N ASP A 383 23.82 6.97 -3.87
CA ASP A 383 23.93 5.88 -2.90
C ASP A 383 23.08 4.66 -3.27
N VAL A 384 23.44 3.48 -2.75
CA VAL A 384 22.61 2.27 -2.80
C VAL A 384 22.29 1.84 -1.37
N ILE A 385 21.01 1.86 -1.00
CA ILE A 385 20.54 1.60 0.37
C ILE A 385 19.54 0.44 0.38
N ASN A 386 19.75 -0.54 1.25
CA ASN A 386 18.80 -1.63 1.53
C ASN A 386 18.46 -1.66 3.02
N GLY A 387 17.20 -1.43 3.41
CA GLY A 387 16.72 -1.60 4.80
C GLY A 387 16.62 -3.07 5.21
N ASN A 388 16.11 -3.92 4.30
CA ASN A 388 15.83 -5.36 4.39
C ASN A 388 14.55 -5.71 5.15
N GLY A 389 14.48 -5.52 6.46
CA GLY A 389 13.20 -5.68 7.13
C GLY A 389 13.20 -5.13 8.55
N GLY A 390 12.03 -5.03 9.15
CA GLY A 390 11.81 -4.08 10.23
C GLY A 390 11.18 -2.80 9.68
N ASN A 391 10.81 -1.88 10.56
CA ASN A 391 10.23 -0.60 10.17
C ASN A 391 11.34 0.45 10.20
N ASP A 392 11.91 0.73 9.04
CA ASP A 392 13.14 1.49 8.90
C ASP A 392 12.89 2.99 8.69
N ILE A 393 13.87 3.81 9.05
CA ILE A 393 13.92 5.23 8.70
C ILE A 393 15.14 5.45 7.82
N ILE A 394 14.93 5.77 6.56
CA ILE A 394 15.96 5.93 5.54
C ILE A 394 15.91 7.36 4.99
N ASP A 395 17.03 8.09 5.12
CA ASP A 395 17.26 9.37 4.44
C ASP A 395 18.45 9.21 3.50
N SER A 396 18.20 9.07 2.19
CA SER A 396 19.26 8.84 1.21
C SER A 396 20.01 10.12 0.84
N GLY A 397 19.33 11.28 0.88
CA GLY A 397 19.87 12.55 0.41
C GLY A 397 19.15 13.05 -0.85
N PHE A 398 19.68 14.11 -1.47
CA PHE A 398 19.03 14.77 -2.63
C PHE A 398 19.63 14.36 -3.99
N ASP A 399 20.58 13.43 -4.02
CA ASP A 399 21.22 12.96 -5.26
C ASP A 399 20.43 11.76 -5.83
N GLU A 400 20.91 11.15 -6.91
CA GLU A 400 20.19 10.07 -7.62
C GLU A 400 20.40 8.71 -6.93
N ASP A 401 19.73 8.50 -5.80
CA ASP A 401 19.93 7.32 -4.97
C ASP A 401 19.11 6.11 -5.43
N ILE A 402 19.44 4.95 -4.89
CA ILE A 402 18.73 3.70 -5.10
C ILE A 402 18.40 3.11 -3.74
N VAL A 403 17.14 3.19 -3.33
CA VAL A 403 16.67 2.80 -2.00
C VAL A 403 15.66 1.66 -2.09
N ASN A 404 15.83 0.66 -1.23
CA ASN A 404 14.85 -0.40 -0.97
C ASN A 404 14.59 -0.50 0.53
N GLY A 405 13.35 -0.23 0.97
CA GLY A 405 12.91 -0.36 2.36
C GLY A 405 12.99 -1.81 2.83
N GLY A 406 12.16 -2.68 2.24
CA GLY A 406 12.19 -4.10 2.51
C GLY A 406 10.87 -4.57 3.10
N ASN A 407 10.89 -5.43 4.12
CA ASN A 407 9.64 -5.85 4.77
C ASN A 407 9.42 -5.09 6.09
N GLY A 408 8.32 -4.37 6.22
CA GLY A 408 7.94 -3.59 7.39
C GLY A 408 7.36 -2.25 6.95
N ASP A 409 6.83 -1.47 7.89
CA ASP A 409 6.31 -0.14 7.54
C ASP A 409 7.46 0.88 7.58
N ASP A 410 8.01 1.24 6.43
CA ASP A 410 9.23 2.03 6.27
C ASP A 410 8.95 3.53 6.05
N GLN A 411 9.90 4.38 6.47
CA GLN A 411 9.92 5.81 6.17
C GLN A 411 11.14 6.12 5.31
N ILE A 412 10.90 6.47 4.05
CA ILE A 412 11.95 6.73 3.06
C ILE A 412 11.89 8.19 2.61
N ALA A 413 13.03 8.88 2.68
CA ALA A 413 13.19 10.23 2.17
C ALA A 413 14.46 10.34 1.31
N GLY A 414 14.37 11.04 0.17
CA GLY A 414 15.52 11.33 -0.69
C GLY A 414 15.21 11.17 -2.18
N GLY A 415 16.17 11.35 -3.09
CA GLY A 415 15.92 11.38 -4.54
C GLY A 415 16.30 10.09 -5.28
N GLY A 416 15.79 9.90 -6.50
CA GLY A 416 16.18 8.82 -7.41
C GLY A 416 15.18 7.66 -7.48
N PHE A 417 15.65 6.42 -7.31
CA PHE A 417 14.84 5.20 -7.34
C PHE A 417 14.50 4.74 -5.91
N LEU A 418 13.23 4.81 -5.53
CA LEU A 418 12.76 4.49 -4.18
C LEU A 418 11.74 3.35 -4.22
N ASN A 419 11.94 2.31 -3.42
CA ASN A 419 11.04 1.16 -3.33
C ASN A 419 10.71 0.83 -1.86
N GLY A 420 9.43 0.77 -1.51
CA GLY A 420 8.96 0.35 -0.18
C GLY A 420 9.03 -1.17 0.03
N ASP A 421 8.60 -1.96 -0.96
CA ASP A 421 8.51 -3.44 -0.96
C ASP A 421 7.27 -3.97 -0.21
N ARG A 422 7.34 -4.43 1.05
CA ARG A 422 6.14 -4.91 1.76
C ARG A 422 5.92 -4.14 3.04
N GLY A 423 4.75 -3.56 3.20
CA GLY A 423 4.35 -2.83 4.40
C GLY A 423 3.55 -1.61 4.02
N ASN A 424 3.17 -0.81 5.01
CA ASN A 424 2.51 0.47 4.77
C ASN A 424 3.56 1.57 4.83
N ASP A 425 4.15 1.88 3.69
CA ASP A 425 5.34 2.69 3.58
C ASP A 425 5.02 4.18 3.42
N SER A 426 5.92 5.03 3.89
CA SER A 426 5.86 6.48 3.71
C SER A 426 7.09 6.93 2.91
N ILE A 427 6.88 7.35 1.67
CA ILE A 427 7.96 7.72 0.75
C ILE A 427 7.86 9.21 0.38
N GLN A 428 8.98 9.93 0.46
CA GLN A 428 9.09 11.34 0.07
C GLN A 428 10.31 11.59 -0.81
N ALA A 429 10.10 11.81 -2.12
CA ALA A 429 11.20 11.83 -3.09
C ALA A 429 11.88 13.20 -3.29
N GLY A 430 11.21 14.29 -2.92
CA GLY A 430 11.83 15.62 -2.91
C GLY A 430 11.95 16.25 -4.31
N ASP A 431 13.08 16.91 -4.60
CA ASP A 431 13.32 17.53 -5.91
C ASP A 431 14.03 16.51 -6.83
N GLY A 432 13.71 16.49 -8.12
CA GLY A 432 14.30 15.57 -9.10
C GLY A 432 13.23 14.80 -9.87
N ASN A 433 13.64 14.04 -10.87
CA ASN A 433 12.74 13.13 -11.57
C ASN A 433 12.92 11.75 -10.96
N ASN A 434 11.98 11.35 -10.11
CA ASN A 434 12.11 10.17 -9.27
C ASN A 434 11.33 8.99 -9.87
N VAL A 435 11.77 7.78 -9.52
CA VAL A 435 11.07 6.53 -9.81
C VAL A 435 10.70 5.89 -8.48
N ILE A 436 9.42 5.92 -8.14
CA ILE A 436 8.92 5.52 -6.83
C ILE A 436 7.99 4.31 -7.00
N ASN A 437 8.21 3.28 -6.18
CA ASN A 437 7.34 2.13 -6.04
C ASN A 437 6.96 1.95 -4.56
N GLY A 438 5.67 1.99 -4.25
CA GLY A 438 5.15 1.70 -2.91
C GLY A 438 5.38 0.24 -2.54
N GLY A 439 4.68 -0.66 -3.24
CA GLY A 439 4.82 -2.11 -3.07
C GLY A 439 3.53 -2.73 -2.54
N ASP A 440 3.62 -3.84 -1.81
CA ASP A 440 2.45 -4.45 -1.17
C ASP A 440 2.13 -3.70 0.14
N GLY A 441 0.92 -3.17 0.29
CA GLY A 441 0.43 -2.54 1.51
C GLY A 441 -0.26 -1.22 1.23
N ARG A 442 -0.54 -0.42 2.27
CA ARG A 442 -1.20 0.88 2.11
C ARG A 442 -0.17 1.99 2.26
N ASP A 443 0.25 2.53 1.13
CA ASP A 443 1.38 3.44 1.07
C ASP A 443 0.95 4.92 1.05
N THR A 444 1.86 5.78 1.48
CA THR A 444 1.76 7.23 1.41
C THR A 444 2.97 7.77 0.66
N ILE A 445 2.75 8.19 -0.58
CA ILE A 445 3.83 8.61 -1.49
C ILE A 445 3.70 10.09 -1.83
N VAL A 446 4.81 10.83 -1.72
CA VAL A 446 4.94 12.22 -2.17
C VAL A 446 6.13 12.31 -3.14
N GLY A 447 5.85 12.56 -4.42
CA GLY A 447 6.86 12.74 -5.48
C GLY A 447 7.71 13.98 -5.23
N GLY A 448 7.07 15.15 -5.20
CA GLY A 448 7.71 16.41 -4.88
C GLY A 448 7.81 17.32 -6.09
N SER A 449 9.01 17.63 -6.58
CA SER A 449 9.20 18.54 -7.73
C SER A 449 10.04 17.88 -8.80
N GLY A 450 9.56 17.84 -10.03
CA GLY A 450 10.17 17.17 -11.18
C GLY A 450 9.17 16.23 -11.83
N ALA A 451 9.50 15.68 -12.99
CA ALA A 451 8.64 14.72 -13.66
C ALA A 451 8.89 13.32 -13.06
N ASP A 452 8.02 12.91 -12.14
CA ASP A 452 8.13 11.65 -11.39
C ASP A 452 7.34 10.51 -12.05
N PHE A 453 7.87 9.29 -11.92
CA PHE A 453 7.12 8.05 -12.11
C PHE A 453 6.79 7.46 -10.75
N ILE A 454 5.51 7.26 -10.47
CA ILE A 454 5.04 6.76 -9.18
C ILE A 454 4.11 5.56 -9.40
N ASN A 455 4.39 4.46 -8.72
CA ASN A 455 3.55 3.26 -8.70
C ASN A 455 3.20 2.90 -7.25
N GLY A 456 1.91 2.88 -6.89
CA GLY A 456 1.44 2.38 -5.59
C GLY A 456 1.59 0.86 -5.47
N ASP A 457 1.30 0.13 -6.56
CA ASP A 457 1.32 -1.33 -6.67
C ASP A 457 0.16 -2.02 -5.94
N GLY A 458 0.31 -2.41 -4.68
CA GLY A 458 -0.55 -3.38 -4.04
C GLY A 458 -1.20 -2.92 -2.74
N GLY A 459 -2.14 -2.00 -2.78
CA GLY A 459 -3.09 -1.79 -1.70
C GLY A 459 -3.92 -0.53 -1.92
N SER A 460 -4.33 0.14 -0.84
CA SER A 460 -5.19 1.33 -0.95
C SER A 460 -4.37 2.58 -0.68
N ASP A 461 -3.70 3.06 -1.70
CA ASP A 461 -2.60 4.00 -1.59
C ASP A 461 -3.04 5.45 -1.61
N TRP A 462 -2.22 6.31 -1.03
CA TRP A 462 -2.35 7.76 -1.17
C TRP A 462 -1.10 8.29 -1.86
N VAL A 463 -1.29 8.83 -3.06
CA VAL A 463 -0.20 9.32 -3.90
C VAL A 463 -0.40 10.78 -4.26
N GLN A 464 0.61 11.59 -3.99
CA GLN A 464 0.70 12.98 -4.43
C GLN A 464 1.93 13.17 -5.33
N GLY A 465 1.72 13.49 -6.60
CA GLY A 465 2.74 13.77 -7.61
C GLY A 465 3.55 15.01 -7.27
N GLY A 466 2.97 16.20 -7.43
CA GLY A 466 3.53 17.45 -6.94
C GLY A 466 3.68 18.52 -8.02
N GLU A 467 4.88 19.05 -8.22
CA GLU A 467 5.17 20.01 -9.30
C GLU A 467 5.91 19.32 -10.43
N GLY A 468 5.33 19.20 -11.63
CA GLY A 468 6.02 18.59 -12.76
C GLY A 468 5.07 17.97 -13.78
N THR A 469 5.51 16.93 -14.47
CA THR A 469 4.62 16.14 -15.33
C THR A 469 4.77 14.73 -14.82
N GLU A 470 3.77 14.25 -14.09
CA GLU A 470 3.84 12.96 -13.41
C GLU A 470 3.16 11.84 -14.20
N LEU A 471 3.69 10.63 -14.08
CA LEU A 471 2.96 9.39 -14.37
C LEU A 471 2.72 8.65 -13.06
N ILE A 472 1.45 8.57 -12.65
CA ILE A 472 1.02 7.95 -11.41
C ILE A 472 0.17 6.71 -11.73
N LEU A 473 0.58 5.57 -11.20
CA LEU A 473 -0.15 4.30 -11.22
C LEU A 473 -0.59 3.99 -9.78
N GLY A 474 -1.89 3.80 -9.55
CA GLY A 474 -2.42 3.35 -8.26
C GLY A 474 -2.08 1.89 -8.04
N GLY A 475 -2.67 1.01 -8.86
CA GLY A 475 -2.36 -0.42 -8.85
C GLY A 475 -3.58 -1.25 -8.45
N ASN A 476 -3.47 -2.07 -7.41
CA ASN A 476 -4.57 -2.87 -6.89
C ASN A 476 -5.04 -2.37 -5.53
N GLY A 477 -6.31 -2.01 -5.42
CA GLY A 477 -6.95 -1.52 -4.21
C GLY A 477 -7.56 -0.16 -4.49
N ASP A 478 -8.26 0.39 -3.50
CA ASP A 478 -8.95 1.67 -3.66
C ASP A 478 -7.98 2.83 -3.41
N ASP A 479 -7.53 3.50 -4.48
CA ASP A 479 -6.42 4.47 -4.44
C ASP A 479 -6.88 5.93 -4.45
N VAL A 480 -6.02 6.83 -3.94
CA VAL A 480 -6.17 8.28 -4.04
C VAL A 480 -4.96 8.87 -4.76
N LEU A 481 -5.17 9.34 -5.99
CA LEU A 481 -4.11 9.85 -6.86
C LEU A 481 -4.29 11.35 -7.11
N LEU A 482 -3.30 12.15 -6.74
CA LEU A 482 -3.29 13.60 -6.86
C LEU A 482 -2.07 14.05 -7.69
N GLY A 483 -2.29 14.55 -8.91
CA GLY A 483 -1.22 15.09 -9.76
C GLY A 483 -0.68 16.42 -9.24
N GLU A 484 -1.57 17.30 -8.76
CA GLU A 484 -1.27 18.67 -8.30
C GLU A 484 -0.97 19.67 -9.43
N THR A 485 0.28 19.91 -9.82
CA THR A 485 0.57 20.95 -10.83
C THR A 485 1.43 20.44 -11.97
N GLY A 486 0.91 20.68 -13.17
CA GLY A 486 1.56 20.42 -14.44
C GLY A 486 0.76 19.36 -15.20
N MET A 487 1.36 18.74 -16.21
CA MET A 487 0.59 17.88 -17.10
C MET A 487 0.76 16.42 -16.70
N ASP A 488 -0.25 15.87 -16.04
CA ASP A 488 -0.14 14.58 -15.37
C ASP A 488 -0.97 13.50 -16.04
N VAL A 489 -0.50 12.25 -15.88
CA VAL A 489 -1.18 11.04 -16.30
C VAL A 489 -1.40 10.15 -15.07
N LEU A 490 -2.66 9.95 -14.70
CA LEU A 490 -3.03 9.12 -13.55
C LEU A 490 -3.83 7.90 -14.03
N LEU A 491 -3.41 6.72 -13.60
CA LEU A 491 -4.10 5.45 -13.81
C LEU A 491 -4.46 4.85 -12.45
N GLY A 492 -5.74 4.76 -12.13
CA GLY A 492 -6.24 4.18 -10.87
C GLY A 492 -5.87 2.70 -10.77
N GLY A 493 -6.39 1.89 -11.69
CA GLY A 493 -6.04 0.47 -11.77
C GLY A 493 -7.22 -0.41 -11.39
N ASN A 494 -7.06 -1.27 -10.39
CA ASN A 494 -8.12 -2.14 -9.90
C ASN A 494 -8.62 -1.66 -8.54
N GLY A 495 -9.79 -1.01 -8.48
CA GLY A 495 -10.38 -0.60 -7.20
C GLY A 495 -11.35 0.54 -7.43
N ASP A 496 -12.03 1.00 -6.39
CA ASP A 496 -12.88 2.19 -6.46
C ASP A 496 -12.01 3.45 -6.22
N ASP A 497 -11.40 4.00 -7.28
CA ASP A 497 -10.31 4.99 -7.15
C ASP A 497 -10.80 6.45 -7.07
N VAL A 498 -9.94 7.35 -6.57
CA VAL A 498 -10.13 8.81 -6.56
C VAL A 498 -8.98 9.50 -7.27
N LEU A 499 -9.27 10.12 -8.42
CA LEU A 499 -8.26 10.74 -9.27
C LEU A 499 -8.48 12.26 -9.38
N SER A 500 -7.42 13.03 -9.19
CA SER A 500 -7.38 14.47 -9.44
C SER A 500 -6.07 14.85 -10.12
N GLY A 501 -6.13 15.19 -11.40
CA GLY A 501 -4.96 15.71 -12.12
C GLY A 501 -4.51 17.10 -11.64
N GLY A 502 -5.34 17.84 -10.89
CA GLY A 502 -4.95 19.17 -10.42
C GLY A 502 -4.91 20.19 -11.55
N ALA A 503 -3.99 21.16 -11.52
CA ALA A 503 -3.86 22.23 -12.50
C ALA A 503 -3.42 21.71 -13.89
N ASP A 504 -3.47 22.57 -14.90
CA ASP A 504 -3.02 22.27 -16.27
C ASP A 504 -3.74 21.07 -16.96
N ALA A 505 -3.23 20.61 -18.10
CA ALA A 505 -3.93 19.62 -18.91
C ALA A 505 -3.52 18.20 -18.51
N ASN A 506 -4.50 17.38 -18.14
CA ASN A 506 -4.27 16.06 -17.50
C ASN A 506 -5.00 14.93 -18.23
N GLU A 507 -4.49 13.71 -18.13
CA GLU A 507 -5.15 12.48 -18.58
C GLU A 507 -5.39 11.53 -17.39
N LEU A 508 -6.66 11.13 -17.19
CA LEU A 508 -7.06 10.24 -16.10
C LEU A 508 -7.72 8.98 -16.66
N THR A 509 -7.33 7.83 -16.15
CA THR A 509 -7.95 6.52 -16.41
C THR A 509 -8.31 5.90 -15.07
N GLY A 510 -9.57 5.56 -14.84
CA GLY A 510 -10.01 4.95 -13.58
C GLY A 510 -9.60 3.49 -13.51
N GLY A 511 -10.01 2.70 -14.50
CA GLY A 511 -9.72 1.27 -14.61
C GLY A 511 -10.92 0.39 -14.25
N ALA A 512 -10.70 -0.61 -13.39
CA ALA A 512 -11.77 -1.39 -12.78
C ALA A 512 -12.35 -0.64 -11.56
N GLY A 513 -13.30 -1.24 -10.82
CA GLY A 513 -14.08 -0.54 -9.77
C GLY A 513 -14.87 0.68 -10.23
N ARG A 514 -15.34 1.50 -9.28
CA ARG A 514 -16.21 2.68 -9.45
C ARG A 514 -15.42 3.93 -9.12
N ASP A 515 -14.98 4.62 -10.16
CA ASP A 515 -13.98 5.66 -9.99
C ASP A 515 -14.60 7.05 -9.80
N ARG A 516 -13.86 7.89 -9.09
CA ARG A 516 -14.22 9.28 -8.78
C ARG A 516 -13.18 10.22 -9.39
N PHE A 517 -13.60 10.97 -10.40
CA PHE A 517 -12.74 11.96 -11.06
C PHE A 517 -13.07 13.36 -10.55
N LEU A 518 -12.12 14.01 -9.88
CA LEU A 518 -12.29 15.38 -9.40
C LEU A 518 -12.08 16.38 -10.54
N ILE A 519 -13.16 17.08 -10.91
CA ILE A 519 -13.16 18.02 -12.03
C ILE A 519 -13.65 19.41 -11.60
N GLY A 520 -13.06 20.44 -12.21
CA GLY A 520 -13.50 21.82 -12.02
C GLY A 520 -12.73 22.81 -12.89
N PRO A 521 -13.21 24.05 -13.00
CA PRO A 521 -12.64 25.05 -13.89
C PRO A 521 -11.24 25.54 -13.46
N ASN A 522 -10.77 25.16 -12.27
CA ASN A 522 -9.42 25.48 -11.80
C ASN A 522 -8.42 24.36 -12.09
N ASN A 523 -8.88 23.16 -12.43
CA ASN A 523 -8.06 21.96 -12.65
C ASN A 523 -7.58 21.79 -14.11
N GLY A 524 -7.34 22.92 -14.79
CA GLY A 524 -7.06 22.96 -16.23
C GLY A 524 -8.06 22.12 -17.05
N ILE A 525 -7.58 21.39 -18.07
CA ILE A 525 -8.44 20.54 -18.93
C ILE A 525 -8.14 19.08 -18.64
N THR A 526 -9.11 18.36 -18.08
CA THR A 526 -8.96 16.93 -17.76
C THR A 526 -9.59 16.04 -18.83
N SER A 527 -8.82 15.15 -19.45
CA SER A 527 -9.30 14.09 -20.33
C SER A 527 -9.50 12.81 -19.51
N ILE A 528 -10.70 12.23 -19.52
CA ILE A 528 -11.03 10.98 -18.83
C ILE A 528 -11.28 9.90 -19.89
N THR A 529 -10.46 8.85 -19.88
CA THR A 529 -10.31 7.94 -21.04
C THR A 529 -11.30 6.78 -21.06
N ASP A 530 -11.79 6.36 -19.89
CA ASP A 530 -12.56 5.12 -19.74
C ASP A 530 -13.89 5.27 -18.98
N PHE A 531 -14.33 6.52 -18.75
CA PHE A 531 -15.53 6.82 -17.96
C PHE A 531 -16.76 5.97 -18.31
N GLN A 532 -17.24 5.21 -17.33
CA GLN A 532 -18.39 4.32 -17.41
C GLN A 532 -19.61 4.94 -16.73
N ASN A 533 -20.59 5.37 -17.51
CA ASN A 533 -21.82 5.99 -16.96
C ASN A 533 -22.48 5.10 -15.89
N ARG A 534 -22.98 5.72 -14.82
CA ARG A 534 -23.58 5.10 -13.62
C ARG A 534 -22.66 4.26 -12.75
N ARG A 535 -21.47 3.90 -13.23
CA ARG A 535 -20.45 3.21 -12.43
C ARG A 535 -19.53 4.26 -11.82
N ASP A 536 -18.95 5.09 -12.66
CA ASP A 536 -18.02 6.14 -12.25
C ASP A 536 -18.76 7.43 -11.91
N ARG A 537 -18.06 8.37 -11.28
CA ARG A 537 -18.61 9.64 -10.82
C ARG A 537 -17.66 10.79 -11.13
N LEU A 538 -18.22 11.87 -11.62
CA LEU A 538 -17.56 13.16 -11.75
C LEU A 538 -17.78 13.96 -10.47
N VAL A 539 -16.74 14.09 -9.65
CA VAL A 539 -16.78 14.89 -8.42
C VAL A 539 -16.56 16.35 -8.79
N LEU A 540 -17.54 17.21 -8.52
CA LEU A 540 -17.45 18.63 -8.82
C LEU A 540 -16.75 19.39 -7.68
N GLU A 541 -15.77 20.23 -8.03
CA GLU A 541 -15.12 21.16 -7.09
C GLU A 541 -16.13 22.03 -6.31
N GLN A 542 -15.72 22.47 -5.12
CA GLN A 542 -16.59 23.23 -4.21
C GLN A 542 -17.26 24.44 -4.88
N GLY A 543 -18.60 24.47 -4.76
CA GLY A 543 -19.44 25.56 -5.26
C GLY A 543 -19.93 25.39 -6.69
N LEU A 544 -19.54 24.32 -7.40
CA LEU A 544 -20.17 23.90 -8.64
C LEU A 544 -21.41 23.07 -8.38
N THR A 545 -22.40 23.18 -9.26
CA THR A 545 -23.61 22.35 -9.26
C THR A 545 -23.93 21.96 -10.69
N VAL A 546 -24.60 20.82 -10.91
CA VAL A 546 -24.93 20.33 -12.26
C VAL A 546 -25.70 21.37 -13.10
N ASP A 547 -26.56 22.17 -12.47
CA ASP A 547 -27.31 23.27 -13.12
C ASP A 547 -26.44 24.36 -13.75
N LEU A 548 -25.17 24.49 -13.34
CA LEU A 548 -24.21 25.46 -13.86
C LEU A 548 -23.42 24.92 -15.07
N LEU A 549 -23.57 23.64 -15.39
CA LEU A 549 -22.80 22.95 -16.40
C LEU A 549 -23.47 23.02 -17.78
N GLN A 550 -22.64 23.02 -18.81
CA GLN A 550 -23.00 22.77 -20.19
C GLN A 550 -22.27 21.51 -20.64
N ILE A 551 -23.06 20.47 -20.93
CA ILE A 551 -22.60 19.18 -21.44
C ILE A 551 -22.87 19.14 -22.95
N ALA A 552 -21.83 18.99 -23.76
CA ALA A 552 -21.92 19.04 -25.21
C ALA A 552 -21.22 17.85 -25.86
N GLN A 553 -21.85 17.25 -26.88
CA GLN A 553 -21.18 16.26 -27.71
C GLN A 553 -20.26 16.96 -28.73
N VAL A 554 -19.01 16.53 -28.80
CA VAL A 554 -18.04 16.93 -29.83
C VAL A 554 -17.41 15.67 -30.41
N GLY A 555 -17.64 15.37 -31.69
CA GLY A 555 -17.20 14.09 -32.26
C GLY A 555 -17.84 12.90 -31.53
N ASN A 556 -17.00 11.98 -31.05
CA ASN A 556 -17.41 10.84 -30.22
C ASN A 556 -17.35 11.13 -28.71
N ASP A 557 -16.83 12.30 -28.32
CA ASP A 557 -16.49 12.63 -26.94
C ASP A 557 -17.49 13.62 -26.33
N THR A 558 -17.54 13.65 -25.00
CA THR A 558 -18.42 14.55 -24.24
C THR A 558 -17.62 15.62 -23.54
N PHE A 559 -17.95 16.88 -23.81
CA PHE A 559 -17.29 18.04 -23.22
C PHE A 559 -18.15 18.59 -22.08
N VAL A 560 -17.55 18.74 -20.90
CA VAL A 560 -18.16 19.36 -19.72
C VAL A 560 -17.53 20.73 -19.51
N SER A 561 -18.37 21.76 -19.44
CA SER A 561 -17.95 23.16 -19.37
C SER A 561 -18.89 23.97 -18.48
N LEU A 562 -18.48 25.17 -18.07
CA LEU A 562 -19.40 26.12 -17.43
C LEU A 562 -20.35 26.72 -18.46
N ALA A 563 -21.62 26.86 -18.10
CA ALA A 563 -22.63 27.43 -18.98
C ALA A 563 -22.21 28.83 -19.49
N GLY A 564 -22.08 28.96 -20.82
CA GLY A 564 -21.67 30.19 -21.48
C GLY A 564 -20.16 30.37 -21.70
N GLN A 565 -19.34 29.41 -21.29
CA GLN A 565 -17.92 29.32 -21.67
C GLN A 565 -17.74 28.32 -22.82
N GLN A 566 -16.71 28.53 -23.66
CA GLN A 566 -16.40 27.61 -24.77
C GLN A 566 -15.32 26.59 -24.43
N GLN A 567 -14.51 26.85 -23.40
CA GLN A 567 -13.43 25.96 -22.98
C GLN A 567 -14.02 24.90 -22.02
N PRO A 568 -13.86 23.60 -22.30
CA PRO A 568 -14.18 22.54 -21.35
C PRO A 568 -13.17 22.55 -20.20
N PHE A 569 -13.56 22.02 -19.06
CA PHE A 569 -12.63 21.63 -18.00
C PHE A 569 -12.58 20.11 -17.82
N ALA A 570 -13.53 19.37 -18.40
CA ALA A 570 -13.43 17.92 -18.53
C ALA A 570 -13.89 17.44 -19.91
N ILE A 571 -13.21 16.42 -20.43
CA ILE A 571 -13.50 15.74 -21.70
C ILE A 571 -13.61 14.25 -21.40
N LEU A 572 -14.78 13.66 -21.65
CA LEU A 572 -15.00 12.22 -21.50
C LEU A 572 -14.83 11.56 -22.88
N ILE A 573 -13.74 10.81 -23.05
CA ILE A 573 -13.35 10.21 -24.32
C ILE A 573 -14.28 9.04 -24.66
N GLY A 574 -14.82 9.02 -25.88
CA GLY A 574 -15.71 7.97 -26.35
C GLY A 574 -17.10 7.92 -25.70
N VAL A 575 -17.41 8.82 -24.75
CA VAL A 575 -18.69 8.85 -24.04
C VAL A 575 -19.73 9.70 -24.78
N GLN A 576 -20.96 9.22 -24.83
CA GLN A 576 -22.07 9.92 -25.48
C GLN A 576 -22.70 10.95 -24.52
N ALA A 577 -22.81 12.22 -24.91
CA ALA A 577 -23.31 13.28 -24.03
C ALA A 577 -24.74 13.04 -23.53
N ARG A 578 -25.52 12.26 -24.28
CA ARG A 578 -26.91 11.88 -23.90
C ARG A 578 -26.98 10.79 -22.81
N SER A 579 -25.89 10.09 -22.51
CA SER A 579 -25.85 9.09 -21.43
C SER A 579 -25.52 9.69 -20.07
N ILE A 580 -24.95 10.90 -20.06
CA ILE A 580 -24.65 11.64 -18.83
C ILE A 580 -25.92 12.24 -18.23
N THR A 581 -26.10 12.03 -16.94
CA THR A 581 -27.24 12.41 -16.11
C THR A 581 -26.77 12.99 -14.79
N GLU A 582 -27.69 13.55 -13.99
CA GLU A 582 -27.35 14.12 -12.68
C GLU A 582 -26.71 13.11 -11.72
N THR A 583 -27.00 11.81 -11.85
CA THR A 583 -26.42 10.76 -11.00
C THR A 583 -24.95 10.45 -11.31
N ASP A 584 -24.46 10.89 -12.47
CA ASP A 584 -23.04 10.76 -12.84
C ASP A 584 -22.17 11.84 -12.17
N PHE A 585 -22.78 12.77 -11.42
CA PHE A 585 -22.09 13.84 -10.71
C PHE A 585 -22.22 13.70 -9.19
N VAL A 586 -21.12 13.94 -8.49
CA VAL A 586 -21.11 14.12 -7.03
C VAL A 586 -20.83 15.60 -6.76
N VAL A 587 -21.81 16.30 -6.18
CA VAL A 587 -21.65 17.70 -5.78
C VAL A 587 -21.07 17.74 -4.38
N THR A 588 -19.95 18.45 -4.17
CA THR A 588 -19.39 18.74 -2.84
C THR A 588 -20.29 19.70 -2.04
N LEU A 589 -21.44 19.19 -1.60
CA LEU A 589 -22.29 19.70 -0.52
C LEU A 589 -22.30 18.61 0.57
N PRO A 590 -22.59 18.92 1.85
CA PRO A 590 -22.50 17.92 2.92
C PRO A 590 -23.25 16.67 2.47
N PRO A 591 -22.62 15.49 2.49
CA PRO A 591 -23.17 14.39 1.72
C PRO A 591 -24.51 13.92 2.34
N PRO A 592 -25.31 13.14 1.60
CA PRO A 592 -26.64 12.76 2.05
C PRO A 592 -26.56 11.97 3.38
N THR A 593 -27.39 12.35 4.35
CA THR A 593 -27.61 11.60 5.61
C THR A 593 -28.76 10.62 5.44
N PHE A 594 -28.67 9.44 6.05
CA PHE A 594 -29.77 8.47 6.04
C PHE A 594 -30.90 8.89 6.98
N SER A 595 -32.16 8.70 6.56
CA SER A 595 -33.34 8.96 7.39
C SER A 595 -33.60 7.84 8.40
N ASN A 596 -33.31 6.59 8.02
CA ASN A 596 -33.54 5.38 8.80
C ASN A 596 -32.57 4.26 8.37
N LEU A 597 -32.45 3.22 9.20
CA LEU A 597 -31.74 1.97 8.90
C LEU A 597 -32.72 0.79 8.93
N VAL A 598 -32.80 0.02 7.86
CA VAL A 598 -33.68 -1.16 7.75
C VAL A 598 -32.86 -2.40 7.48
N VAL A 599 -32.85 -3.36 8.41
CA VAL A 599 -31.94 -4.52 8.37
C VAL A 599 -32.70 -5.82 8.16
N PHE A 600 -32.23 -6.63 7.20
CA PHE A 600 -32.68 -8.00 6.94
C PHE A 600 -31.49 -8.95 6.98
N GLY A 601 -31.67 -10.16 7.52
CA GLY A 601 -30.57 -11.10 7.60
C GLY A 601 -30.74 -12.19 8.65
N ASP A 602 -29.62 -12.69 9.13
CA ASP A 602 -29.54 -13.83 10.05
C ASP A 602 -29.02 -13.46 11.45
N SER A 603 -28.38 -14.42 12.14
CA SER A 603 -27.85 -14.26 13.49
C SER A 603 -26.76 -13.19 13.61
N LEU A 604 -26.02 -12.88 12.54
CA LEU A 604 -25.01 -11.82 12.56
C LEU A 604 -25.62 -10.43 12.73
N SER A 605 -26.91 -10.29 12.45
CA SER A 605 -27.67 -9.04 12.54
C SER A 605 -28.85 -9.11 13.50
N ASP A 606 -29.20 -10.28 14.06
CA ASP A 606 -30.37 -10.43 14.95
C ASP A 606 -30.11 -9.83 16.34
N THR A 607 -30.68 -8.64 16.58
CA THR A 607 -30.57 -7.92 17.85
C THR A 607 -31.57 -8.37 18.92
N GLY A 608 -32.19 -9.56 18.79
CA GLY A 608 -33.07 -10.16 19.80
C GLY A 608 -34.48 -10.54 19.32
N ASN A 609 -34.72 -10.56 18.02
CA ASN A 609 -35.97 -11.02 17.39
C ASN A 609 -36.22 -12.50 17.69
N PHE A 610 -35.21 -13.37 17.49
CA PHE A 610 -35.34 -14.79 17.84
C PHE A 610 -35.54 -14.99 19.35
N PHE A 611 -34.80 -14.26 20.18
CA PHE A 611 -34.96 -14.28 21.63
C PHE A 611 -36.38 -13.94 22.07
N SER A 612 -36.95 -12.89 21.49
CA SER A 612 -38.33 -12.49 21.74
C SER A 612 -39.33 -13.56 21.28
N ALA A 613 -39.11 -14.16 20.09
CA ALA A 613 -39.98 -15.19 19.53
C ALA A 613 -39.99 -16.49 20.35
N THR A 614 -38.88 -16.82 21.02
CA THR A 614 -38.83 -17.96 21.95
C THR A 614 -39.36 -17.64 23.35
N GLY A 615 -39.86 -16.42 23.59
CA GLY A 615 -40.34 -15.98 24.89
C GLY A 615 -39.21 -15.69 25.88
N GLY A 616 -38.04 -15.28 25.38
CA GLY A 616 -36.86 -14.96 26.18
C GLY A 616 -36.08 -16.19 26.64
N ILE A 617 -36.13 -17.29 25.88
CA ILE A 617 -35.53 -18.57 26.28
C ILE A 617 -34.18 -18.78 25.58
N PHE A 618 -34.08 -18.46 24.29
CA PHE A 618 -32.90 -18.72 23.49
C PHE A 618 -32.64 -17.58 22.51
N PRO A 619 -31.39 -17.09 22.34
CA PRO A 619 -30.17 -17.52 23.03
C PRO A 619 -30.20 -17.25 24.55
N PRO A 620 -29.65 -18.14 25.39
CA PRO A 620 -29.63 -17.95 26.83
C PRO A 620 -28.73 -16.76 27.19
N SER A 621 -29.24 -15.83 27.99
CA SER A 621 -28.51 -14.65 28.44
C SER A 621 -28.35 -14.67 29.96
N PRO A 622 -27.16 -14.95 30.54
CA PRO A 622 -25.84 -15.28 29.94
C PRO A 622 -25.68 -16.75 29.46
N PRO A 623 -24.61 -17.12 28.70
CA PRO A 623 -23.43 -16.31 28.35
C PRO A 623 -23.64 -15.31 27.20
N SER A 624 -24.73 -15.47 26.44
CA SER A 624 -25.07 -14.57 25.33
C SER A 624 -25.54 -13.21 25.84
N PHE A 625 -25.33 -12.14 25.08
CA PHE A 625 -25.72 -10.79 25.49
C PHE A 625 -27.16 -10.47 25.07
N ASN A 626 -28.11 -10.48 26.02
CA ASN A 626 -29.49 -10.00 25.81
C ASN A 626 -30.17 -10.56 24.53
N GLY A 627 -29.95 -11.85 24.23
CA GLY A 627 -30.57 -12.52 23.10
C GLY A 627 -29.80 -12.43 21.77
N ARG A 628 -28.62 -11.81 21.75
CA ARG A 628 -27.67 -11.82 20.62
C ARG A 628 -26.79 -13.05 20.71
N LEU A 629 -26.43 -13.67 19.58
CA LEU A 629 -25.38 -14.71 19.53
C LEU A 629 -23.98 -14.09 19.53
N SER A 630 -23.70 -13.27 20.54
CA SER A 630 -22.37 -12.71 20.81
C SER A 630 -22.26 -12.38 22.32
N ASN A 631 -21.07 -12.00 22.77
CA ASN A 631 -20.81 -11.55 24.14
C ASN A 631 -21.18 -10.08 24.40
N GLY A 632 -21.65 -9.36 23.39
CA GLY A 632 -22.01 -7.94 23.47
C GLY A 632 -22.93 -7.49 22.32
N PRO A 633 -23.02 -6.17 22.07
CA PRO A 633 -23.72 -5.62 20.91
C PRO A 633 -23.23 -6.18 19.56
N LEU A 634 -24.10 -6.16 18.56
CA LEU A 634 -23.78 -6.53 17.17
C LEU A 634 -23.42 -5.29 16.35
N TRP A 635 -22.95 -5.48 15.11
CA TRP A 635 -22.56 -4.39 14.21
C TRP A 635 -23.70 -3.38 13.98
N VAL A 636 -24.97 -3.85 13.94
CA VAL A 636 -26.17 -2.99 13.80
C VAL A 636 -26.26 -1.97 14.95
N ASP A 637 -25.90 -2.41 16.15
CA ASP A 637 -25.97 -1.61 17.37
C ASP A 637 -24.92 -0.49 17.36
N PHE A 638 -23.77 -0.76 16.73
CA PHE A 638 -22.68 0.19 16.57
C PHE A 638 -22.89 1.12 15.37
N ILE A 639 -23.37 0.65 14.23
CA ILE A 639 -23.45 1.48 13.01
C ILE A 639 -24.56 2.54 13.08
N ALA A 640 -25.68 2.25 13.73
CA ALA A 640 -26.80 3.19 13.83
C ALA A 640 -26.40 4.58 14.39
N PRO A 641 -25.73 4.70 15.56
CA PRO A 641 -25.27 5.99 16.06
C PRO A 641 -24.19 6.63 15.17
N LYS A 642 -23.39 5.82 14.46
CA LYS A 642 -22.34 6.28 13.51
C LYS A 642 -22.94 6.95 12.26
N LEU A 643 -24.13 6.51 11.86
CA LEU A 643 -24.95 7.13 10.82
C LEU A 643 -25.78 8.32 11.35
N GLY A 644 -25.67 8.66 12.63
CA GLY A 644 -26.46 9.73 13.26
C GLY A 644 -27.90 9.35 13.59
N LEU A 645 -28.25 8.06 13.53
CA LEU A 645 -29.59 7.55 13.75
C LEU A 645 -29.87 7.27 15.23
N THR A 646 -31.12 7.45 15.62
CA THR A 646 -31.67 7.05 16.92
C THR A 646 -32.26 5.65 16.85
N ARG A 647 -32.54 5.03 18.01
CA ARG A 647 -33.14 3.68 18.07
C ARG A 647 -34.46 3.58 17.30
N ASP A 648 -35.32 4.59 17.38
CA ASP A 648 -36.64 4.58 16.73
C ASP A 648 -36.54 4.67 15.19
N GLU A 649 -35.37 5.02 14.67
CA GLU A 649 -35.05 5.11 13.24
C GLU A 649 -34.36 3.82 12.73
N VAL A 650 -34.26 2.77 13.57
CA VAL A 650 -33.75 1.45 13.20
C VAL A 650 -34.86 0.42 13.19
N SER A 651 -35.11 -0.21 12.04
CA SER A 651 -36.05 -1.31 11.87
C SER A 651 -35.29 -2.59 11.51
N ASN A 652 -35.09 -3.47 12.49
CA ASN A 652 -34.34 -4.71 12.31
C ASN A 652 -35.27 -5.94 12.21
N PHE A 653 -35.29 -6.57 11.04
CA PHE A 653 -36.06 -7.79 10.73
C PHE A 653 -35.20 -9.06 10.74
N ALA A 654 -33.88 -8.95 10.92
CA ALA A 654 -32.97 -10.09 10.93
C ALA A 654 -33.38 -11.12 11.98
N PHE A 655 -33.15 -12.40 11.66
CA PHE A 655 -33.64 -13.50 12.46
C PHE A 655 -32.63 -14.65 12.49
N LEU A 656 -32.25 -15.10 13.68
CA LEU A 656 -31.30 -16.19 13.88
C LEU A 656 -31.67 -17.42 13.03
N GLY A 657 -30.68 -17.92 12.30
CA GLY A 657 -30.79 -19.11 11.46
C GLY A 657 -31.51 -18.91 10.13
N ALA A 658 -31.90 -17.69 9.77
CA ALA A 658 -32.51 -17.40 8.47
C ALA A 658 -31.58 -17.83 7.32
N LEU A 659 -32.10 -18.62 6.39
CA LEU A 659 -31.46 -18.84 5.09
C LEU A 659 -31.80 -17.67 4.16
N SER A 660 -31.10 -17.60 3.01
CA SER A 660 -31.43 -16.68 1.92
C SER A 660 -32.88 -16.82 1.42
N GLY A 661 -33.47 -18.02 1.54
CA GLY A 661 -34.82 -18.35 1.11
C GLY A 661 -35.91 -18.03 2.14
N ARG A 662 -36.92 -18.90 2.24
CA ARG A 662 -38.01 -18.78 3.24
C ARG A 662 -37.76 -19.64 4.48
N GLU A 663 -36.83 -20.57 4.37
CA GLU A 663 -36.48 -21.53 5.39
C GLU A 663 -35.59 -20.92 6.49
N ASN A 664 -35.62 -21.54 7.68
CA ASN A 664 -34.77 -21.18 8.80
C ASN A 664 -34.16 -22.44 9.43
N LEU A 665 -32.84 -22.46 9.65
CA LEU A 665 -32.10 -23.59 10.25
C LEU A 665 -32.62 -23.97 11.64
N SER A 666 -33.16 -22.99 12.37
CA SER A 666 -33.61 -23.17 13.75
C SER A 666 -34.94 -23.92 13.88
N ASP A 667 -35.69 -24.10 12.78
CA ASP A 667 -36.94 -24.88 12.79
C ASP A 667 -36.70 -26.34 13.18
N ALA A 668 -35.50 -26.87 12.88
CA ALA A 668 -35.09 -28.20 13.31
C ALA A 668 -34.81 -28.28 14.83
N LEU A 669 -34.41 -27.17 15.45
CA LEU A 669 -34.07 -27.07 16.88
C LEU A 669 -35.31 -26.82 17.75
N ILE A 670 -36.29 -26.06 17.26
CA ILE A 670 -37.52 -25.72 17.99
C ILE A 670 -38.74 -26.02 17.08
N PRO A 671 -39.22 -27.28 17.02
CA PRO A 671 -40.21 -27.75 16.03
C PRO A 671 -41.65 -27.22 16.21
N ILE A 672 -41.84 -26.21 17.06
CA ILE A 672 -43.16 -25.68 17.46
C ILE A 672 -43.48 -24.32 16.82
N ALA A 673 -42.53 -23.74 16.07
CA ALA A 673 -42.69 -22.48 15.35
C ALA A 673 -42.09 -22.63 13.93
N ASN A 674 -42.63 -21.88 12.97
CA ASN A 674 -41.98 -21.65 11.68
C ASN A 674 -41.31 -20.28 11.77
N PHE A 675 -39.99 -20.25 11.86
CA PHE A 675 -39.22 -19.02 11.89
C PHE A 675 -38.95 -18.50 10.48
N PRO A 676 -38.88 -17.17 10.29
CA PRO A 676 -38.72 -16.59 8.96
C PRO A 676 -37.30 -16.81 8.41
N GLY A 677 -37.21 -17.21 7.14
CA GLY A 677 -36.03 -16.95 6.30
C GLY A 677 -36.03 -15.51 5.75
N LEU A 678 -34.99 -15.13 5.01
CA LEU A 678 -34.85 -13.77 4.48
C LEU A 678 -36.06 -13.31 3.65
N LEU A 679 -36.56 -14.15 2.74
CA LEU A 679 -37.71 -13.78 1.89
C LEU A 679 -38.99 -13.51 2.70
N ASP A 680 -39.18 -14.19 3.84
CA ASP A 680 -40.31 -13.94 4.74
C ASP A 680 -40.14 -12.62 5.51
N GLN A 681 -38.91 -12.23 5.83
CA GLN A 681 -38.59 -10.93 6.43
C GLN A 681 -38.92 -9.80 5.44
N ILE A 682 -38.51 -9.94 4.17
CA ILE A 682 -38.81 -8.99 3.09
C ILE A 682 -40.31 -8.88 2.85
N ASP A 683 -41.03 -10.01 2.81
CA ASP A 683 -42.49 -10.01 2.67
C ASP A 683 -43.18 -9.32 3.86
N THR A 684 -42.66 -9.49 5.08
CA THR A 684 -43.18 -8.82 6.28
C THR A 684 -43.00 -7.31 6.19
N PHE A 685 -41.84 -6.84 5.74
CA PHE A 685 -41.60 -5.43 5.47
C PHE A 685 -42.53 -4.92 4.36
N ALA A 686 -42.62 -5.61 3.23
CA ALA A 686 -43.50 -5.24 2.12
C ALA A 686 -44.98 -5.12 2.56
N ALA A 687 -45.44 -6.03 3.43
CA ALA A 687 -46.80 -6.04 3.96
C ALA A 687 -47.08 -4.88 4.94
N THR A 688 -46.07 -4.42 5.67
CA THR A 688 -46.20 -3.31 6.63
C THR A 688 -46.06 -1.93 5.96
N THR A 689 -45.27 -1.86 4.89
CA THR A 689 -44.90 -0.62 4.20
C THR A 689 -45.84 -0.26 3.04
N GLY A 690 -46.36 -1.27 2.30
CA GLY A 690 -47.20 -1.06 1.11
C GLY A 690 -46.42 -0.64 -0.14
N ALA A 691 -47.09 -0.56 -1.30
CA ALA A 691 -46.44 -0.22 -2.57
C ALA A 691 -45.91 1.23 -2.58
N ASN A 692 -44.66 1.42 -3.05
CA ASN A 692 -43.92 2.69 -3.00
C ASN A 692 -43.81 3.30 -1.59
N GLY A 693 -43.86 2.46 -0.55
CA GLY A 693 -43.79 2.91 0.83
C GLY A 693 -42.39 2.90 1.42
N ALA A 694 -41.40 2.29 0.75
CA ALA A 694 -40.02 2.32 1.20
C ALA A 694 -39.50 3.75 1.08
N ASP A 695 -38.71 4.16 2.06
CA ASP A 695 -38.15 5.49 2.16
C ASP A 695 -36.87 5.54 1.30
N PRO A 696 -36.83 6.33 0.21
CA PRO A 696 -35.65 6.40 -0.65
C PRO A 696 -34.43 6.95 0.10
N ASP A 697 -34.62 7.70 1.19
CA ASP A 697 -33.53 8.27 1.99
C ASP A 697 -33.04 7.32 3.10
N ALA A 698 -33.63 6.12 3.24
CA ALA A 698 -33.19 5.11 4.22
C ALA A 698 -32.07 4.22 3.66
N LEU A 699 -31.24 3.70 4.56
CA LEU A 699 -30.27 2.65 4.26
C LEU A 699 -30.90 1.28 4.50
N TYR A 700 -30.94 0.44 3.46
CA TYR A 700 -31.41 -0.94 3.54
C TYR A 700 -30.24 -1.91 3.58
N VAL A 701 -30.34 -2.96 4.38
CA VAL A 701 -29.31 -3.99 4.53
C VAL A 701 -29.90 -5.35 4.23
N VAL A 702 -29.26 -6.10 3.34
CA VAL A 702 -29.61 -7.50 3.06
C VAL A 702 -28.38 -8.37 3.31
N TRP A 703 -28.30 -9.03 4.47
CA TRP A 703 -27.15 -9.89 4.81
C TRP A 703 -27.59 -11.30 5.23
N ALA A 704 -27.55 -12.22 4.27
CA ALA A 704 -27.81 -13.66 4.49
C ALA A 704 -27.06 -14.49 3.44
N GLY A 705 -27.02 -15.81 3.63
CA GLY A 705 -26.40 -16.75 2.69
C GLY A 705 -25.50 -17.77 3.38
N SER A 706 -24.83 -17.39 4.48
CA SER A 706 -23.95 -18.29 5.22
C SER A 706 -24.68 -19.55 5.70
N ASN A 707 -25.90 -19.40 6.23
CA ASN A 707 -26.73 -20.51 6.71
C ASN A 707 -27.13 -21.51 5.61
N ASP A 708 -27.15 -21.10 4.34
CA ASP A 708 -27.45 -21.99 3.21
C ASP A 708 -26.37 -23.06 3.03
N PHE A 709 -25.16 -22.83 3.56
CA PHE A 709 -23.98 -23.67 3.36
C PHE A 709 -23.54 -24.44 4.61
N LEU A 710 -23.89 -23.99 5.83
CA LEU A 710 -23.40 -24.57 7.09
C LEU A 710 -23.72 -26.07 7.27
N ASN A 711 -24.80 -26.58 6.66
CA ASN A 711 -25.23 -27.98 6.76
C ASN A 711 -25.06 -28.78 5.46
N LEU A 712 -24.35 -28.25 4.45
CA LEU A 712 -24.19 -28.94 3.17
C LEU A 712 -23.11 -30.03 3.25
N SER A 713 -23.55 -31.28 3.36
CA SER A 713 -22.67 -32.45 3.36
C SER A 713 -22.46 -33.10 1.98
N ASP A 714 -23.23 -32.71 0.96
CA ASP A 714 -23.15 -33.26 -0.41
C ASP A 714 -22.51 -32.24 -1.37
N PRO A 715 -21.26 -32.46 -1.82
CA PRO A 715 -20.59 -31.56 -2.76
C PRO A 715 -21.32 -31.38 -4.10
N GLN A 716 -22.18 -32.33 -4.51
CA GLN A 716 -22.94 -32.20 -5.75
C GLN A 716 -24.12 -31.23 -5.63
N ALA A 717 -24.56 -30.90 -4.42
CA ALA A 717 -25.64 -29.95 -4.15
C ALA A 717 -25.16 -28.49 -4.11
N VAL A 718 -23.85 -28.26 -3.90
CA VAL A 718 -23.27 -26.92 -3.71
C VAL A 718 -23.57 -25.95 -4.86
N PRO A 719 -23.38 -26.29 -6.15
CA PRO A 719 -23.66 -25.33 -7.22
C PRO A 719 -25.13 -24.88 -7.28
N THR A 720 -26.06 -25.81 -6.98
CA THR A 720 -27.50 -25.50 -6.93
C THR A 720 -27.81 -24.60 -5.74
N ALA A 721 -27.25 -24.90 -4.56
CA ALA A 721 -27.45 -24.09 -3.36
C ALA A 721 -26.93 -22.66 -3.54
N ILE A 722 -25.77 -22.48 -4.18
CA ILE A 722 -25.23 -21.16 -4.53
C ILE A 722 -26.19 -20.41 -5.46
N ALA A 723 -26.64 -21.06 -6.53
CA ALA A 723 -27.54 -20.45 -7.51
C ALA A 723 -28.89 -20.05 -6.87
N ASP A 724 -29.44 -20.90 -6.01
CA ASP A 724 -30.68 -20.62 -5.27
C ASP A 724 -30.50 -19.44 -4.31
N ALA A 725 -29.40 -19.41 -3.56
CA ALA A 725 -29.11 -18.33 -2.61
C ALA A 725 -28.94 -16.97 -3.29
N VAL A 726 -28.16 -16.92 -4.37
CA VAL A 726 -27.98 -15.70 -5.19
C VAL A 726 -29.32 -15.25 -5.79
N THR A 727 -30.14 -16.18 -6.27
CA THR A 727 -31.48 -15.86 -6.80
C THR A 727 -32.40 -15.27 -5.73
N ASN A 728 -32.34 -15.78 -4.50
CA ASN A 728 -33.15 -15.26 -3.40
C ASN A 728 -32.71 -13.86 -2.96
N LEU A 729 -31.40 -13.60 -2.88
CA LEU A 729 -30.86 -12.27 -2.61
C LEU A 729 -31.25 -11.27 -3.70
N ALA A 730 -31.09 -11.66 -4.97
CA ALA A 730 -31.53 -10.84 -6.10
C ALA A 730 -33.03 -10.51 -6.05
N THR A 731 -33.86 -11.50 -5.67
CA THR A 731 -35.31 -11.30 -5.49
C THR A 731 -35.61 -10.33 -4.34
N SER A 732 -34.85 -10.41 -3.25
CA SER A 732 -34.99 -9.51 -2.09
C SER A 732 -34.68 -8.07 -2.47
N ILE A 733 -33.53 -7.84 -3.12
CA ILE A 733 -33.08 -6.53 -3.61
C ILE A 733 -34.10 -5.94 -4.60
N ALA A 734 -34.50 -6.72 -5.62
CA ALA A 734 -35.49 -6.26 -6.59
C ALA A 734 -36.85 -5.95 -5.94
N THR A 735 -37.24 -6.68 -4.89
CA THR A 735 -38.49 -6.40 -4.17
C THR A 735 -38.40 -5.09 -3.39
N LEU A 736 -37.30 -4.84 -2.68
CA LEU A 736 -37.06 -3.58 -1.98
C LEU A 736 -37.02 -2.39 -2.96
N ALA A 737 -36.32 -2.52 -4.08
CA ALA A 737 -36.28 -1.51 -5.13
C ALA A 737 -37.69 -1.18 -5.67
N ASN A 738 -38.50 -2.21 -5.94
CA ASN A 738 -39.90 -2.02 -6.37
C ASN A 738 -40.80 -1.38 -5.30
N LEU A 739 -40.41 -1.44 -4.02
CA LEU A 739 -41.08 -0.74 -2.93
C LEU A 739 -40.62 0.72 -2.77
N GLY A 740 -39.55 1.13 -3.47
CA GLY A 740 -38.99 2.50 -3.44
C GLY A 740 -37.65 2.62 -2.72
N ALA A 741 -37.01 1.52 -2.32
CA ALA A 741 -35.67 1.58 -1.74
C ALA A 741 -34.64 1.97 -2.82
N GLU A 742 -33.80 2.96 -2.53
CA GLU A 742 -32.77 3.44 -3.48
C GLU A 742 -31.34 3.08 -3.05
N LYS A 743 -31.13 2.66 -1.79
CA LYS A 743 -29.80 2.53 -1.17
C LYS A 743 -29.73 1.22 -0.40
N ILE A 744 -29.10 0.20 -0.98
CA ILE A 744 -29.08 -1.16 -0.41
C ILE A 744 -27.65 -1.62 -0.25
N ILE A 745 -27.20 -1.85 0.98
CA ILE A 745 -25.94 -2.55 1.25
C ILE A 745 -26.16 -4.06 1.32
N VAL A 746 -25.23 -4.80 0.73
CA VAL A 746 -25.28 -6.26 0.63
C VAL A 746 -23.91 -6.81 1.03
N PRO A 747 -23.69 -7.08 2.33
CA PRO A 747 -22.47 -7.77 2.72
C PRO A 747 -22.43 -9.19 2.18
N ASN A 748 -21.26 -9.59 1.68
CA ASN A 748 -21.03 -10.94 1.18
C ASN A 748 -20.93 -11.96 2.34
N ALA A 749 -20.78 -13.25 2.03
CA ALA A 749 -20.56 -14.25 3.08
C ALA A 749 -19.13 -14.15 3.62
N SER A 750 -18.97 -14.19 4.94
CA SER A 750 -17.65 -14.35 5.56
C SER A 750 -16.98 -15.67 5.13
N ASP A 751 -15.65 -15.76 5.30
CA ASP A 751 -14.92 -16.99 4.99
C ASP A 751 -15.31 -18.09 5.99
N LEU A 752 -16.24 -18.94 5.56
CA LEU A 752 -16.75 -20.06 6.35
C LEU A 752 -15.63 -21.06 6.73
N GLY A 753 -14.50 -21.08 6.02
CA GLY A 753 -13.37 -21.96 6.34
C GLY A 753 -12.59 -21.53 7.57
N THR A 754 -12.71 -20.26 7.99
CA THR A 754 -12.07 -19.74 9.22
C THR A 754 -12.84 -20.07 10.49
N LEU A 755 -14.11 -20.46 10.37
CA LEU A 755 -14.97 -20.73 11.52
C LEU A 755 -14.44 -21.91 12.36
N PRO A 756 -14.53 -21.84 13.70
CA PRO A 756 -14.15 -22.96 14.57
C PRO A 756 -14.88 -24.26 14.22
N PHE A 757 -16.14 -24.17 13.80
CA PHE A 757 -16.92 -25.30 13.29
C PHE A 757 -16.24 -26.01 12.10
N SER A 758 -15.74 -25.25 11.11
CA SER A 758 -15.04 -25.78 9.93
C SER A 758 -13.66 -26.36 10.27
N ILE A 759 -12.98 -25.76 11.26
CA ILE A 759 -11.70 -26.23 11.76
C ILE A 759 -11.89 -27.58 12.47
N GLU A 760 -12.87 -27.69 13.38
CA GLU A 760 -13.14 -28.91 14.14
C GLU A 760 -13.62 -30.06 13.22
N SER A 761 -14.43 -29.76 12.21
CA SER A 761 -14.93 -30.74 11.26
C SER A 761 -13.90 -31.14 10.18
N GLY A 762 -12.79 -30.40 10.06
CA GLY A 762 -11.77 -30.61 9.03
C GLY A 762 -12.23 -30.23 7.62
N THR A 763 -13.16 -29.27 7.49
CA THR A 763 -13.73 -28.83 6.20
C THR A 763 -13.28 -27.44 5.76
N THR A 764 -12.26 -26.86 6.40
CA THR A 764 -11.78 -25.48 6.15
C THR A 764 -11.66 -25.12 4.67
N THR A 765 -10.84 -25.84 3.91
CA THR A 765 -10.63 -25.60 2.47
C THR A 765 -11.93 -25.69 1.66
N GLN A 766 -12.79 -26.66 1.98
CA GLN A 766 -14.06 -26.82 1.26
C GLN A 766 -15.02 -25.67 1.57
N ALA A 767 -15.05 -25.19 2.80
CA ALA A 767 -15.91 -24.09 3.23
C ALA A 767 -15.43 -22.73 2.68
N THR A 768 -14.12 -22.47 2.63
CA THR A 768 -13.55 -21.29 1.95
C THR A 768 -13.88 -21.29 0.46
N LEU A 769 -13.76 -22.43 -0.22
CA LEU A 769 -14.11 -22.53 -1.65
C LEU A 769 -15.61 -22.28 -1.90
N VAL A 770 -16.48 -22.71 -0.99
CA VAL A 770 -17.93 -22.49 -1.11
C VAL A 770 -18.28 -21.01 -0.91
N SER A 771 -17.74 -20.38 0.12
CA SER A 771 -17.97 -18.94 0.39
C SER A 771 -17.40 -18.07 -0.72
N SER A 772 -16.17 -18.34 -1.18
CA SER A 772 -15.58 -17.64 -2.33
C SER A 772 -16.41 -17.79 -3.62
N ALA A 773 -16.87 -19.02 -3.94
CA ALA A 773 -17.69 -19.25 -5.14
C ALA A 773 -19.08 -18.60 -5.04
N PHE A 774 -19.67 -18.56 -3.85
CA PHE A 774 -20.92 -17.85 -3.60
C PHE A 774 -20.74 -16.34 -3.78
N ASN A 775 -19.71 -15.75 -3.18
CA ASN A 775 -19.43 -14.32 -3.26
C ASN A 775 -19.17 -13.88 -4.71
N GLN A 776 -18.36 -14.64 -5.46
CA GLN A 776 -18.13 -14.36 -6.88
C GLN A 776 -19.43 -14.35 -7.71
N ALA A 777 -20.35 -15.29 -7.43
CA ALA A 777 -21.64 -15.34 -8.13
C ALA A 777 -22.59 -14.22 -7.68
N LEU A 778 -22.50 -13.81 -6.42
CA LEU A 778 -23.25 -12.70 -5.86
C LEU A 778 -22.80 -11.37 -6.48
N ASP A 779 -21.50 -11.08 -6.52
CA ASP A 779 -20.95 -9.82 -7.06
C ASP A 779 -21.40 -9.59 -8.51
N GLN A 780 -21.25 -10.60 -9.38
CA GLN A 780 -21.74 -10.56 -10.76
C GLN A 780 -23.24 -10.25 -10.87
N THR A 781 -24.02 -10.66 -9.88
CA THR A 781 -25.46 -10.44 -9.84
C THR A 781 -25.80 -9.04 -9.30
N LEU A 782 -25.06 -8.55 -8.31
CA LEU A 782 -25.24 -7.20 -7.76
C LEU A 782 -24.98 -6.14 -8.84
N ASP A 783 -23.89 -6.27 -9.60
CA ASP A 783 -23.58 -5.37 -10.73
C ASP A 783 -24.73 -5.29 -11.75
N GLN A 784 -25.30 -6.46 -12.08
CA GLN A 784 -26.42 -6.54 -13.03
C GLN A 784 -27.70 -5.90 -12.46
N LEU A 785 -27.97 -6.10 -11.17
CA LEU A 785 -29.15 -5.54 -10.51
C LEU A 785 -29.06 -4.03 -10.39
N GLU A 786 -27.91 -3.50 -9.99
CA GLU A 786 -27.66 -2.06 -9.88
C GLU A 786 -27.96 -1.37 -11.21
N GLN A 787 -27.37 -1.89 -12.31
CA GLN A 787 -27.59 -1.39 -13.66
C GLN A 787 -29.06 -1.48 -14.13
N THR A 788 -29.75 -2.56 -13.76
CA THR A 788 -31.12 -2.83 -14.23
C THR A 788 -32.17 -2.06 -13.43
N LEU A 789 -31.96 -1.91 -12.13
CA LEU A 789 -32.93 -1.31 -11.21
C LEU A 789 -32.72 0.20 -11.07
N GLY A 790 -31.52 0.72 -11.34
CA GLY A 790 -31.21 2.14 -11.23
C GLY A 790 -31.28 2.66 -9.79
N ILE A 791 -30.81 1.84 -8.85
CA ILE A 791 -30.65 2.13 -7.43
C ILE A 791 -29.20 1.86 -7.05
N ASP A 792 -28.73 2.33 -5.90
CA ASP A 792 -27.38 2.04 -5.40
C ASP A 792 -27.39 0.69 -4.67
N VAL A 793 -26.57 -0.24 -5.16
CA VAL A 793 -26.39 -1.58 -4.58
C VAL A 793 -24.93 -1.72 -4.18
N ILE A 794 -24.67 -1.61 -2.88
CA ILE A 794 -23.32 -1.44 -2.33
C ILE A 794 -22.88 -2.78 -1.74
N SER A 795 -21.89 -3.43 -2.35
CA SER A 795 -21.29 -4.65 -1.79
C SER A 795 -20.43 -4.30 -0.56
N VAL A 796 -20.39 -5.18 0.44
CA VAL A 796 -19.50 -5.05 1.62
C VAL A 796 -18.68 -6.33 1.78
N ASP A 797 -17.36 -6.21 1.80
CA ASP A 797 -16.46 -7.36 1.80
C ASP A 797 -16.23 -7.97 3.20
N ALA A 798 -17.22 -8.73 3.68
CA ALA A 798 -17.09 -9.52 4.91
C ALA A 798 -16.10 -10.70 4.75
N PHE A 799 -15.91 -11.20 3.53
CA PHE A 799 -14.99 -12.29 3.21
C PHE A 799 -13.53 -11.88 3.40
N GLY A 800 -13.09 -10.82 2.70
CA GLY A 800 -11.73 -10.29 2.83
C GLY A 800 -11.44 -9.81 4.25
N PHE A 801 -12.41 -9.17 4.91
CA PHE A 801 -12.29 -8.80 6.33
C PHE A 801 -12.00 -10.02 7.23
N SER A 802 -12.75 -11.12 7.04
CA SER A 802 -12.53 -12.35 7.83
C SER A 802 -11.20 -13.05 7.52
N GLN A 803 -10.72 -12.98 6.27
CA GLN A 803 -9.40 -13.49 5.87
C GLN A 803 -8.27 -12.66 6.49
N ARG A 804 -8.41 -11.34 6.52
CA ARG A 804 -7.41 -10.44 7.12
C ARG A 804 -7.25 -10.71 8.61
N ILE A 805 -8.35 -10.84 9.36
CA ILE A 805 -8.32 -11.25 10.78
C ILE A 805 -7.67 -12.63 10.95
N ALA A 806 -7.94 -13.58 10.04
CA ALA A 806 -7.36 -14.92 10.13
C ALA A 806 -5.84 -14.92 9.88
N ASN A 807 -5.36 -14.06 8.98
CA ASN A 807 -3.96 -13.99 8.57
C ASN A 807 -3.10 -13.11 9.49
N ALA A 808 -3.64 -12.01 10.00
CA ALA A 808 -2.95 -11.03 10.86
C ALA A 808 -3.83 -10.63 12.07
N PRO A 809 -4.16 -11.56 12.98
CA PRO A 809 -5.04 -11.28 14.12
C PRO A 809 -4.50 -10.18 15.06
N GLU A 810 -3.19 -10.03 15.16
CA GLU A 810 -2.50 -9.02 15.97
C GLU A 810 -2.77 -7.58 15.51
N GLU A 811 -2.97 -7.34 14.20
CA GLU A 811 -3.35 -6.04 13.63
C GLU A 811 -4.63 -5.50 14.30
N PHE A 812 -5.51 -6.41 14.70
CA PHE A 812 -6.82 -6.11 15.31
C PHE A 812 -6.84 -6.28 16.83
N GLY A 813 -5.71 -6.63 17.43
CA GLY A 813 -5.56 -6.89 18.87
C GLY A 813 -6.08 -8.26 19.32
N PHE A 814 -6.23 -9.23 18.41
CA PHE A 814 -6.62 -10.59 18.76
C PHE A 814 -5.41 -11.46 19.07
N THR A 815 -5.50 -12.23 20.16
CA THR A 815 -4.52 -13.27 20.51
C THR A 815 -5.09 -14.68 20.34
N ASN A 816 -6.41 -14.80 20.15
CA ASN A 816 -7.10 -16.06 19.90
C ASN A 816 -8.09 -15.95 18.73
N ASN A 817 -7.69 -16.52 17.58
CA ASN A 817 -8.48 -16.54 16.35
C ASN A 817 -9.00 -17.93 15.97
N THR A 818 -8.95 -18.92 16.86
CA THR A 818 -9.39 -20.29 16.57
C THR A 818 -10.36 -20.88 17.59
N ASP A 819 -10.14 -20.64 18.89
CA ASP A 819 -10.97 -21.24 19.92
C ASP A 819 -12.12 -20.28 20.32
N PRO A 820 -13.36 -20.77 20.45
CA PRO A 820 -14.47 -19.94 20.92
C PRO A 820 -14.26 -19.42 22.34
N LEU A 821 -14.76 -18.21 22.61
CA LEU A 821 -14.80 -17.61 23.94
C LEU A 821 -15.68 -18.44 24.90
N ILE A 822 -16.82 -18.94 24.42
CA ILE A 822 -17.66 -19.86 25.19
C ILE A 822 -16.89 -21.17 25.41
N GLY A 823 -16.75 -21.55 26.67
CA GLY A 823 -16.06 -22.78 27.06
C GLY A 823 -14.65 -22.55 27.63
N GLN A 824 -14.12 -21.33 27.52
CA GLN A 824 -12.84 -20.97 28.13
C GLN A 824 -12.92 -21.00 29.67
N SER A 825 -11.86 -21.51 30.29
CA SER A 825 -11.75 -21.60 31.75
C SER A 825 -10.71 -20.62 32.29
N GLY A 826 -11.08 -19.79 33.26
CA GLY A 826 -10.19 -18.81 33.87
C GLY A 826 -10.64 -17.36 33.61
N SER A 827 -9.81 -16.39 33.99
CA SER A 827 -10.02 -14.98 33.65
C SER A 827 -9.38 -14.76 32.29
N VAL A 828 -10.19 -14.71 31.23
CA VAL A 828 -9.78 -14.37 29.87
C VAL A 828 -10.27 -12.97 29.52
N ASN A 829 -9.57 -12.28 28.61
CA ASN A 829 -10.02 -11.02 28.05
C ASN A 829 -10.88 -11.30 26.80
N PRO A 830 -12.20 -11.02 26.81
CA PRO A 830 -13.07 -11.31 25.67
C PRO A 830 -12.70 -10.57 24.37
N ASP A 831 -12.03 -9.42 24.48
CA ASP A 831 -11.68 -8.59 23.32
C ASP A 831 -10.49 -9.14 22.54
N GLU A 832 -9.76 -10.09 23.11
CA GLU A 832 -8.65 -10.81 22.44
C GLU A 832 -9.14 -12.02 21.62
N PHE A 833 -10.45 -12.32 21.63
CA PHE A 833 -11.06 -13.45 20.93
C PHE A 833 -11.80 -12.99 19.68
N VAL A 834 -11.58 -13.70 18.56
CA VAL A 834 -12.36 -13.50 17.32
C VAL A 834 -13.75 -14.13 17.45
N PHE A 835 -13.83 -15.35 17.99
CA PHE A 835 -15.06 -16.15 18.00
C PHE A 835 -15.73 -16.21 19.36
N PHE A 836 -17.04 -15.97 19.41
CA PHE A 836 -17.87 -16.12 20.60
C PHE A 836 -18.26 -17.59 20.83
N ASP A 837 -18.81 -18.22 19.80
CA ASP A 837 -19.12 -19.66 19.73
C ASP A 837 -18.50 -20.27 18.46
N GLU A 838 -18.93 -21.46 18.05
CA GLU A 838 -18.34 -22.16 16.90
C GLU A 838 -18.61 -21.51 15.53
N ALA A 839 -19.50 -20.53 15.45
CA ALA A 839 -19.91 -19.89 14.19
C ALA A 839 -20.04 -18.36 14.26
N HIS A 840 -20.22 -17.78 15.46
CA HIS A 840 -20.51 -16.35 15.63
C HIS A 840 -19.32 -15.61 16.23
N PRO A 841 -19.05 -14.39 15.77
CA PRO A 841 -17.92 -13.61 16.25
C PRO A 841 -18.22 -12.91 17.59
N THR A 842 -17.17 -12.44 18.25
CA THR A 842 -17.30 -11.59 19.45
C THR A 842 -17.78 -10.19 19.09
N THR A 843 -18.23 -9.44 20.10
CA THR A 843 -18.66 -8.05 19.94
C THR A 843 -17.53 -7.15 19.41
N ARG A 844 -16.27 -7.48 19.70
CA ARG A 844 -15.09 -6.75 19.21
C ARG A 844 -14.97 -6.84 17.68
N VAL A 845 -15.16 -8.03 17.12
CA VAL A 845 -15.20 -8.22 15.66
C VAL A 845 -16.41 -7.50 15.05
N HIS A 846 -17.57 -7.53 15.71
CA HIS A 846 -18.73 -6.76 15.26
C HIS A 846 -18.50 -5.24 15.24
N GLU A 847 -17.76 -4.71 16.22
CA GLU A 847 -17.37 -3.30 16.27
C GLU A 847 -16.44 -2.96 15.09
N LEU A 848 -15.41 -3.77 14.85
CA LEU A 848 -14.46 -3.59 13.75
C LEU A 848 -15.13 -3.72 12.37
N PHE A 849 -16.06 -4.65 12.21
CA PHE A 849 -16.80 -4.82 10.96
C PHE A 849 -17.57 -3.56 10.55
N VAL A 850 -17.95 -2.71 11.52
CA VAL A 850 -18.65 -1.46 11.20
C VAL A 850 -17.78 -0.54 10.36
N ASP A 851 -16.47 -0.53 10.59
CA ASP A 851 -15.58 0.32 9.82
C ASP A 851 -15.50 -0.16 8.36
N VAL A 852 -15.59 -1.47 8.11
CA VAL A 852 -15.73 -2.04 6.75
C VAL A 852 -17.00 -1.55 6.06
N VAL A 853 -18.14 -1.55 6.78
CA VAL A 853 -19.41 -1.03 6.24
C VAL A 853 -19.35 0.48 5.98
N LEU A 854 -18.74 1.25 6.90
CA LEU A 854 -18.61 2.69 6.75
C LEU A 854 -17.69 3.07 5.59
N THR A 855 -16.62 2.31 5.36
CA THR A 855 -15.74 2.47 4.18
C THR A 855 -16.55 2.26 2.91
N ALA A 856 -17.22 1.12 2.76
CA ALA A 856 -18.06 0.85 1.58
C ALA A 856 -19.13 1.93 1.31
N LEU A 857 -19.71 2.52 2.37
CA LEU A 857 -20.63 3.65 2.24
C LEU A 857 -19.95 4.93 1.74
N LYS A 858 -18.75 5.25 2.26
CA LYS A 858 -17.98 6.41 1.80
C LYS A 858 -17.53 6.26 0.35
N ASP A 859 -17.17 5.05 -0.07
CA ASP A 859 -16.73 4.77 -1.43
C ASP A 859 -17.90 4.92 -2.40
N ALA A 860 -19.09 4.48 -1.98
CA ALA A 860 -20.34 4.76 -2.66
C ALA A 860 -20.82 6.24 -2.59
N GLY A 861 -20.03 7.16 -2.02
CA GLY A 861 -20.30 8.60 -2.01
C GLY A 861 -21.22 9.11 -0.89
N TYR A 862 -21.46 8.31 0.14
CA TYR A 862 -22.29 8.69 1.29
C TYR A 862 -21.46 9.29 2.43
N SER A 863 -22.01 10.26 3.16
CA SER A 863 -21.37 10.73 4.39
C SER A 863 -21.74 9.86 5.57
N VAL A 864 -20.73 9.62 6.37
CA VAL A 864 -20.83 9.14 7.73
C VAL A 864 -20.55 10.33 8.66
N HIS A 865 -21.18 10.39 9.84
CA HIS A 865 -21.15 11.61 10.66
C HIS A 865 -19.70 11.95 11.08
N GLN A 866 -19.32 13.22 10.87
CA GLN A 866 -17.94 13.72 10.70
C GLN A 866 -17.10 13.84 11.99
N ASP A 867 -17.33 13.03 13.03
CA ASP A 867 -16.55 13.11 14.27
C ASP A 867 -15.40 12.09 14.33
N TRP A 868 -15.15 11.29 13.29
CA TRP A 868 -14.06 10.32 13.26
C TRP A 868 -13.12 10.55 12.10
N ASP A 869 -12.13 11.37 12.42
CA ASP A 869 -10.87 11.52 11.72
C ASP A 869 -10.20 10.14 11.58
N TYR A 870 -9.99 9.69 10.35
CA TYR A 870 -9.11 8.55 10.07
C TYR A 870 -7.66 9.06 10.07
N SER A 871 -7.19 9.48 11.24
CA SER A 871 -5.78 9.43 11.54
C SER A 871 -5.49 8.03 12.10
N LEU A 872 -5.09 7.09 11.23
CA LEU A 872 -4.29 5.94 11.68
C LEU A 872 -2.82 6.35 11.95
N GLY A 873 -2.54 7.66 12.01
CA GLY A 873 -1.33 8.18 12.65
C GLY A 873 -1.40 8.02 14.18
N SER A 874 -0.70 7.03 14.70
CA SER A 874 -0.30 6.90 16.11
C SER A 874 -1.44 6.79 17.15
N LEU A 875 -1.97 5.58 17.37
CA LEU A 875 -2.60 5.25 18.64
C LEU A 875 -1.77 4.22 19.42
N ASN A 876 -0.79 4.74 20.15
CA ASN A 876 -0.15 4.05 21.26
C ASN A 876 -1.23 3.72 22.33
N ILE A 877 -1.85 2.54 22.28
CA ILE A 877 -2.73 2.06 23.34
C ILE A 877 -1.88 1.35 24.40
N SER A 878 -1.31 2.13 25.32
CA SER A 878 -0.90 1.57 26.61
C SER A 878 -2.17 1.33 27.46
N HIS A 879 -2.78 0.14 27.35
CA HIS A 879 -3.96 -0.22 28.16
C HIS A 879 -3.53 -0.78 29.52
N THR A 880 -3.30 0.10 30.50
CA THR A 880 -3.35 -0.32 31.91
C THR A 880 -4.81 -0.40 32.37
N GLN A 881 -5.28 -1.62 32.61
CA GLN A 881 -6.45 -2.03 33.40
C GLN A 881 -7.56 -0.97 33.61
N SER A 882 -8.63 -1.04 32.82
CA SER A 882 -9.91 -0.39 33.15
C SER A 882 -11.07 -1.36 32.95
N THR A 883 -11.85 -1.57 34.00
CA THR A 883 -12.99 -2.50 34.10
C THR A 883 -14.32 -1.87 33.64
N ALA A 884 -14.38 -1.28 32.44
CA ALA A 884 -15.64 -0.87 31.79
C ALA A 884 -15.41 -0.63 30.28
N PRO A 885 -16.02 -1.42 29.36
CA PRO A 885 -15.67 -1.38 27.94
C PRO A 885 -16.66 -0.53 27.15
N PHE A 886 -16.81 0.77 27.42
CA PHE A 886 -17.60 1.65 26.55
C PHE A 886 -17.12 3.09 26.71
N THR A 887 -16.37 3.62 25.75
CA THR A 887 -15.83 5.00 25.79
C THR A 887 -16.70 6.02 25.05
N ASP A 888 -17.68 5.60 24.24
CA ASP A 888 -18.61 6.51 23.56
C ASP A 888 -19.95 6.65 24.30
N GLU A 889 -20.30 7.88 24.66
CA GLU A 889 -21.51 8.26 25.40
C GLU A 889 -22.79 8.06 24.57
N LYS A 890 -22.72 8.16 23.23
CA LYS A 890 -23.87 7.94 22.32
C LYS A 890 -24.18 6.46 22.15
N THR A 891 -23.15 5.63 21.90
CA THR A 891 -23.27 4.17 21.85
C THR A 891 -23.76 3.63 23.20
N LEU A 892 -23.22 4.13 24.32
CA LEU A 892 -23.70 3.73 25.64
C LEU A 892 -25.18 4.11 25.86
N ALA A 893 -25.60 5.31 25.45
CA ALA A 893 -27.00 5.73 25.53
C ALA A 893 -27.91 4.87 24.65
N TRP A 894 -27.47 4.54 23.43
CA TRP A 894 -28.15 3.61 22.53
C TRP A 894 -28.31 2.23 23.17
N ILE A 895 -27.25 1.65 23.75
CA ILE A 895 -27.29 0.34 24.42
C ILE A 895 -28.25 0.38 25.61
N ILE A 896 -28.21 1.44 26.42
CA ILE A 896 -29.12 1.60 27.56
C ILE A 896 -30.59 1.66 27.08
N ASP A 897 -30.87 2.42 26.03
CA ASP A 897 -32.18 2.50 25.39
C ASP A 897 -32.60 1.15 24.82
N ASP A 898 -31.66 0.43 24.20
CA ASP A 898 -31.84 -0.90 23.64
C ASP A 898 -32.32 -1.92 24.69
N LEU A 899 -31.67 -1.91 25.85
CA LEU A 899 -31.92 -2.82 26.97
C LEU A 899 -33.18 -2.50 27.78
N ARG A 900 -33.75 -1.28 27.69
CA ARG A 900 -34.90 -0.82 28.51
C ARG A 900 -36.14 -1.73 28.47
N PRO A 901 -36.58 -2.30 27.33
CA PRO A 901 -37.76 -3.17 27.29
C PRO A 901 -37.61 -4.42 28.16
N ASN A 902 -36.38 -4.93 28.33
CA ASN A 902 -36.07 -6.13 29.10
C ASN A 902 -35.79 -5.85 30.59
N LEU A 903 -35.54 -4.58 30.95
CA LEU A 903 -35.32 -4.13 32.33
C LEU A 903 -36.59 -4.09 33.21
N GLN A 904 -37.79 -4.32 32.65
CA GLN A 904 -39.03 -4.39 33.45
C GLN A 904 -39.26 -5.74 34.15
N ILE A 905 -38.34 -6.71 34.01
CA ILE A 905 -38.42 -8.05 34.64
C ILE A 905 -37.22 -8.32 35.59
N LEU A 906 -36.69 -7.29 36.26
CA LEU A 906 -35.78 -7.44 37.41
C LEU A 906 -36.30 -6.73 38.65
#